data_AF-A0A7S9KTN4-F1
#
_entry.id   AF-A0A7S9KTN4-F1
#
_cell.length_a   1.000
_cell.length_b   1.000
_cell.length_c   1.000
_cell.angle_alpha   90.00
_cell.angle_beta   90.00
_cell.angle_gamma   90.00
#
_symmetry.space_group_name_H-M   'P 1'
#
loop_
_entity.id
_entity.type
_entity.pdbx_description
1 polymer ?
#
loop_
_entity_poly.entity_id
_entity_poly.type
_entity_poly.pdbx_seq_one_letter_code
_entity_poly.pdbx_strand_id
1 'polypeptide(L)'
;MATALPYLTRQPGMNNQSNGSLSNRRASLSSFPSSRSPSQMSQNLRQVRSPQDSDRTSEPSVKSKTPSSAPSSQHSSLSAPRRLNADSRSSRRLKSQFPRGTGDNHVEYILVASFDIDRGPVMEHQYPVAITGDENMLAELMLPDQAHARNQDWTIFFLHKDTSQEEEDAERQAKERRRRMRSKRQNSVNGIITEEDDESEDQDDEDNYDDVDDESTDSEPEGGEGPPLIHVLNLVNTKHDKSVKRGAVVKAMAICTRHPFLHIYKPLLLLALEEYFKSPVPETLSMLYDAVNAMDLSLMPRLSLLERHLLLASDNRDLFVEKFEQMIQMRIEEDKADGTPDRHIEDARAERKPSGISRAGTKAHVEGGSQSLYSVPRDTHEFESKVMYKGIPIPIKVPTAVMPETVGDFSLIKLIQNFSDTHAKSPQPFTLHPHLTTNGVSTHPIIVLVNGLLTQKRVIFLGHNMPSGEVAEAVLAACALASGGLLRGFTRHAFPYTDLTKIDDLLNVPGFIAGVTNPTFENHPEWWDILCDLPSGRIKISSKIEPAPITEGLLYFQQQNPTLASFASGTANNTQDHTGDVAFMTDILKSIATRHGERVIRAKWRDWVLKFTRISAQFEESVYGASALYIGGEDEGMILPGASGHGYVWSDDAAKNKELAGNVTRIEGWRNTRSYYSYIQDLAQVYTVRPLKGLDLAHMHDRLRMQRLSPTQSKDIYLTLSKYIHSYDEICLLLNVAPESHAGLFYLALGLFHQDRDVRLKTSELLTRVAEHEAGQHWWKGLSRFEKLAYERIRREVEAEMKAKLEKEGLSPSLERIIS
;
A
#
# COMPACT_ATOMS: atom_id res chain seq x y z
N MET A 1 57.41 -4.51 5.43
CA MET A 1 58.50 -4.22 6.39
C MET A 1 57.99 -3.22 7.43
N ALA A 2 58.72 -3.10 8.55
CA ALA A 2 58.75 -2.00 9.54
C ALA A 2 58.09 -0.63 9.18
N THR A 3 57.48 0.13 10.11
CA THR A 3 57.40 -0.01 11.59
C THR A 3 56.35 0.90 12.26
N ALA A 4 55.80 0.41 13.37
CA ALA A 4 55.52 1.10 14.65
C ALA A 4 54.43 2.20 14.80
N LEU A 5 53.66 2.05 15.90
CA LEU A 5 52.88 3.08 16.59
C LEU A 5 53.81 3.97 17.48
N PRO A 6 53.30 5.03 18.12
CA PRO A 6 52.88 4.82 19.51
C PRO A 6 51.56 5.52 19.94
N TYR A 7 51.04 5.06 21.08
CA TYR A 7 49.83 5.54 21.78
C TYR A 7 50.18 6.60 22.87
N LEU A 8 49.20 6.92 23.76
CA LEU A 8 49.32 7.59 25.09
C LEU A 8 49.16 9.14 25.14
N THR A 9 48.50 9.79 26.12
CA THR A 9 47.41 9.43 27.08
C THR A 9 46.80 10.68 27.78
N ARG A 10 45.57 10.52 28.33
CA ARG A 10 45.00 11.13 29.58
C ARG A 10 44.86 12.66 29.79
N GLN A 11 43.58 13.07 29.79
CA GLN A 11 42.82 13.65 30.94
C GLN A 11 43.08 15.10 31.44
N PRO A 12 42.14 15.71 32.22
CA PRO A 12 41.82 17.14 32.11
C PRO A 12 42.29 18.04 33.28
N GLY A 13 42.19 19.36 33.07
CA GLY A 13 42.26 20.40 34.09
C GLY A 13 40.99 21.27 34.09
N MET A 14 40.70 21.96 35.21
CA MET A 14 39.46 22.72 35.45
C MET A 14 39.66 24.25 35.50
N ASN A 15 38.52 24.95 35.46
CA ASN A 15 38.22 26.28 36.01
C ASN A 15 38.37 27.58 35.18
N ASN A 16 37.22 28.29 35.18
CA ASN A 16 37.00 29.74 35.31
C ASN A 16 37.13 30.72 34.12
N GLN A 17 35.95 31.13 33.67
CA GLN A 17 35.43 32.52 33.67
C GLN A 17 36.21 33.63 32.95
N SER A 18 35.58 34.22 31.93
CA SER A 18 35.40 35.68 31.82
C SER A 18 34.20 36.03 30.93
N ASN A 19 33.59 37.20 31.16
CA ASN A 19 32.48 37.73 30.35
C ASN A 19 32.96 38.33 29.02
N GLY A 20 32.11 38.43 28.00
CA GLY A 20 32.36 39.35 26.88
C GLY A 20 31.45 39.27 25.65
N SER A 21 30.38 40.06 25.63
CA SER A 21 29.70 40.65 24.44
C SER A 21 29.38 39.78 23.20
N LEU A 22 28.07 39.69 22.89
CA LEU A 22 27.54 39.34 21.57
C LEU A 22 27.71 40.49 20.56
N SER A 23 27.97 40.20 19.27
CA SER A 23 27.39 41.00 18.18
C SER A 23 27.32 40.26 16.83
N ASN A 24 26.16 40.43 16.19
CA ASN A 24 25.71 40.02 14.86
C ASN A 24 26.76 39.86 13.73
N ARG A 25 26.56 38.85 12.87
CA ARG A 25 25.96 39.05 11.52
C ARG A 25 25.52 37.76 10.82
N ARG A 26 24.50 37.87 9.96
CA ARG A 26 24.02 36.83 9.03
C ARG A 26 24.82 36.83 7.72
N ALA A 27 25.08 35.65 7.17
CA ALA A 27 25.25 35.34 5.75
C ALA A 27 24.80 33.86 5.60
N SER A 28 23.80 33.46 4.81
CA SER A 28 23.44 33.68 3.40
C SER A 28 24.11 32.71 2.42
N LEU A 29 23.41 31.59 2.18
CA LEU A 29 23.33 30.80 0.94
C LEU A 29 24.55 29.98 0.44
N SER A 30 24.31 28.67 0.40
CA SER A 30 24.46 27.76 -0.76
C SER A 30 25.82 27.12 -1.15
N SER A 31 25.70 25.81 -1.44
CA SER A 31 26.44 24.98 -2.41
C SER A 31 27.85 24.46 -2.08
N PHE A 32 27.99 23.13 -2.22
CA PHE A 32 29.19 22.39 -2.64
C PHE A 32 28.73 21.08 -3.35
N PRO A 33 29.56 20.42 -4.18
CA PRO A 33 29.05 19.90 -5.46
C PRO A 33 29.34 18.41 -5.74
N SER A 34 28.65 17.85 -6.73
CA SER A 34 28.97 16.55 -7.33
C SER A 34 30.16 16.67 -8.30
N SER A 35 31.06 15.68 -8.31
CA SER A 35 32.30 15.70 -9.11
C SER A 35 32.41 14.52 -10.09
N ARG A 36 32.49 14.82 -11.39
CA ARG A 36 33.04 13.92 -12.44
C ARG A 36 33.75 14.74 -13.52
N SER A 37 34.86 14.18 -14.05
CA SER A 37 35.79 14.80 -15.01
C SER A 37 36.47 13.68 -15.86
N PRO A 38 37.25 13.96 -16.92
CA PRO A 38 36.71 14.44 -18.21
C PRO A 38 37.36 13.82 -19.47
N SER A 39 36.60 13.67 -20.57
CA SER A 39 37.09 13.40 -21.95
C SER A 39 35.98 13.75 -22.96
N GLN A 40 36.20 14.30 -24.16
CA GLN A 40 37.27 15.18 -24.67
C GLN A 40 36.72 15.99 -25.88
N MET A 41 37.29 17.18 -26.15
CA MET A 41 37.38 17.99 -27.40
C MET A 41 36.58 17.61 -28.67
N SER A 42 36.07 18.49 -29.55
CA SER A 42 35.93 19.98 -29.69
C SER A 42 34.99 20.23 -30.90
N GLN A 43 34.29 21.37 -31.10
CA GLN A 43 34.73 22.70 -31.61
C GLN A 43 33.50 23.67 -31.55
N ASN A 44 33.61 24.93 -31.09
CA ASN A 44 33.82 26.17 -31.89
C ASN A 44 32.80 26.38 -33.05
N LEU A 45 32.05 27.50 -33.24
CA LEU A 45 32.19 28.93 -32.80
C LEU A 45 30.83 29.72 -32.86
N ARG A 46 30.72 30.84 -32.10
CA ARG A 46 30.15 32.21 -32.37
C ARG A 46 28.91 32.44 -33.29
N GLN A 47 28.12 33.54 -33.23
CA GLN A 47 27.73 34.57 -32.24
C GLN A 47 26.79 35.62 -32.94
N VAL A 48 25.70 36.05 -32.29
CA VAL A 48 25.22 37.47 -32.15
C VAL A 48 24.64 38.30 -33.35
N ARG A 49 23.41 38.85 -33.11
CA ARG A 49 22.73 40.10 -33.62
C ARG A 49 22.02 40.19 -35.01
N SER A 50 20.71 40.45 -34.93
CA SER A 50 19.95 41.68 -35.34
C SER A 50 20.23 42.42 -36.67
N PRO A 51 19.17 42.94 -37.33
CA PRO A 51 18.95 44.40 -37.35
C PRO A 51 17.45 44.86 -37.17
N GLN A 52 17.16 46.14 -37.48
CA GLN A 52 15.91 46.90 -37.21
C GLN A 52 15.26 47.46 -38.51
N ASP A 53 14.05 48.05 -38.42
CA ASP A 53 13.73 49.48 -38.76
C ASP A 53 12.19 49.74 -38.76
N SER A 54 11.64 50.71 -37.98
CA SER A 54 11.16 52.08 -38.36
C SER A 54 9.71 52.12 -38.93
N ASP A 55 8.86 53.18 -38.93
CA ASP A 55 8.78 54.58 -38.39
C ASP A 55 7.34 55.15 -38.72
N ARG A 56 6.75 56.32 -38.32
CA ARG A 56 6.99 57.45 -37.38
C ARG A 56 5.70 58.32 -37.21
N THR A 57 5.49 59.04 -36.09
CA THR A 57 4.55 60.21 -35.85
C THR A 57 3.01 59.96 -35.91
N SER A 58 2.06 60.75 -35.33
CA SER A 58 2.02 62.14 -34.74
C SER A 58 1.00 62.31 -33.57
N GLU A 59 1.02 63.46 -32.88
CA GLU A 59 0.09 63.97 -31.80
C GLU A 59 -0.75 65.20 -32.31
N PRO A 60 -1.59 65.96 -31.52
CA PRO A 60 -2.44 65.70 -30.34
C PRO A 60 -3.87 66.40 -30.37
N SER A 61 -4.58 66.43 -29.20
CA SER A 61 -5.56 67.45 -28.72
C SER A 61 -7.10 67.19 -28.87
N VAL A 62 -8.09 67.79 -28.14
CA VAL A 62 -8.23 68.44 -26.79
C VAL A 62 -9.75 68.66 -26.47
N LYS A 63 -10.20 68.51 -25.19
CA LYS A 63 -11.53 68.92 -24.61
C LYS A 63 -12.81 68.16 -25.10
N SER A 64 -13.92 68.01 -24.35
CA SER A 64 -14.27 68.37 -22.95
C SER A 64 -15.57 67.71 -22.40
N LYS A 65 -15.69 67.68 -21.05
CA LYS A 65 -16.91 67.65 -20.20
C LYS A 65 -17.60 66.30 -19.88
N THR A 66 -18.39 66.34 -18.80
CA THR A 66 -18.84 65.30 -17.86
C THR A 66 -20.34 65.49 -17.52
N PRO A 67 -20.97 64.72 -16.59
CA PRO A 67 -20.99 63.26 -16.37
C PRO A 67 -22.43 62.68 -16.21
N SER A 68 -22.60 61.35 -16.21
CA SER A 68 -23.84 60.72 -15.67
C SER A 68 -23.66 59.28 -15.17
N SER A 69 -23.79 59.11 -13.84
CA SER A 69 -24.37 57.97 -13.09
C SER A 69 -24.29 56.50 -13.60
N ALA A 70 -23.74 55.65 -12.72
CA ALA A 70 -23.96 54.21 -12.53
C ALA A 70 -23.37 53.22 -13.59
N PRO A 71 -22.81 52.07 -13.15
CA PRO A 71 -22.24 51.07 -14.05
C PRO A 71 -23.33 50.17 -14.65
N SER A 72 -23.28 49.97 -15.98
CA SER A 72 -24.05 48.94 -16.66
C SER A 72 -23.40 47.57 -16.48
N SER A 73 -24.22 46.53 -16.36
CA SER A 73 -23.77 45.14 -16.26
C SER A 73 -23.20 44.62 -17.59
N GLN A 74 -22.14 43.82 -17.51
CA GLN A 74 -21.79 42.82 -18.51
C GLN A 74 -21.56 41.48 -17.81
N HIS A 75 -22.61 40.67 -17.72
CA HIS A 75 -22.47 39.25 -17.41
C HIS A 75 -22.05 38.51 -18.69
N SER A 76 -21.09 37.59 -18.59
CA SER A 76 -20.85 36.58 -19.62
C SER A 76 -20.47 35.25 -18.96
N SER A 77 -21.51 34.46 -18.70
CA SER A 77 -21.49 32.99 -18.62
C SER A 77 -20.20 32.31 -18.16
N LEU A 78 -19.99 32.21 -16.85
CA LEU A 78 -19.30 31.04 -16.29
C LEU A 78 -20.29 29.88 -16.28
N SER A 79 -19.99 28.80 -17.00
CA SER A 79 -20.81 27.59 -17.02
C SER A 79 -20.85 26.94 -15.64
N ALA A 80 -22.05 26.58 -15.16
CA ALA A 80 -22.17 25.76 -13.96
C ALA A 80 -21.47 24.39 -14.17
N PRO A 81 -20.87 23.79 -13.13
CA PRO A 81 -20.29 22.45 -13.25
C PRO A 81 -21.38 21.48 -13.72
N ARG A 82 -21.09 20.73 -14.80
CA ARG A 82 -22.03 19.76 -15.37
C ARG A 82 -22.39 18.74 -14.28
N ARG A 83 -23.69 18.57 -14.02
CA ARG A 83 -24.17 17.44 -13.23
C ARG A 83 -23.88 16.17 -14.03
N LEU A 84 -22.92 15.39 -13.58
CA LEU A 84 -22.86 13.97 -13.92
C LEU A 84 -24.10 13.30 -13.31
N ASN A 85 -24.74 12.39 -14.05
CA ASN A 85 -25.93 11.70 -13.56
C ASN A 85 -25.51 10.64 -12.52
N ALA A 86 -26.35 10.37 -11.54
CA ALA A 86 -26.12 9.22 -10.65
C ALA A 86 -26.05 7.90 -11.45
N ASP A 87 -26.84 7.82 -12.53
CA ASP A 87 -26.85 6.69 -13.47
C ASP A 87 -25.67 6.68 -14.47
N SER A 88 -24.81 7.71 -14.51
CA SER A 88 -23.59 7.64 -15.30
C SER A 88 -22.55 6.78 -14.58
N ARG A 89 -22.76 5.47 -14.65
CA ARG A 89 -21.71 4.47 -14.54
C ARG A 89 -20.57 4.93 -15.45
N SER A 90 -19.42 5.26 -14.87
CA SER A 90 -18.17 5.36 -15.62
C SER A 90 -17.96 4.01 -16.27
N SER A 91 -18.18 3.90 -17.59
CA SER A 91 -18.26 2.62 -18.30
C SER A 91 -16.89 1.99 -18.58
N ARG A 92 -15.98 2.06 -17.59
CA ARG A 92 -14.81 1.19 -17.50
C ARG A 92 -15.34 -0.24 -17.52
N ARG A 93 -15.03 -1.00 -18.57
CA ARG A 93 -15.36 -2.43 -18.60
C ARG A 93 -14.62 -3.10 -17.45
N LEU A 94 -15.27 -4.02 -16.76
CA LEU A 94 -14.58 -4.80 -15.75
C LEU A 94 -13.48 -5.62 -16.43
N LYS A 95 -12.25 -5.50 -15.94
CA LYS A 95 -11.08 -6.18 -16.52
C LYS A 95 -10.58 -7.28 -15.60
N SER A 96 -9.90 -8.26 -16.19
CA SER A 96 -9.17 -9.27 -15.44
C SER A 96 -7.93 -8.68 -14.76
N GLN A 97 -7.57 -9.23 -13.61
CA GLN A 97 -6.26 -8.98 -12.99
C GLN A 97 -5.13 -9.70 -13.75
N PHE A 98 -5.44 -10.77 -14.48
CA PHE A 98 -4.50 -11.57 -15.28
C PHE A 98 -5.17 -12.00 -16.60
N PRO A 99 -5.27 -11.12 -17.62
CA PRO A 99 -5.93 -11.44 -18.89
C PRO A 99 -5.30 -12.65 -19.60
N ARG A 100 -6.09 -13.36 -20.42
CA ARG A 100 -5.53 -14.44 -21.26
C ARG A 100 -4.64 -13.84 -22.35
N GLY A 101 -3.52 -14.50 -22.65
CA GLY A 101 -2.63 -14.10 -23.75
C GLY A 101 -1.61 -13.01 -23.44
N THR A 102 -1.59 -12.44 -22.23
CA THR A 102 -0.44 -11.64 -21.78
C THR A 102 0.81 -12.51 -21.68
N GLY A 103 1.97 -11.99 -22.06
CA GLY A 103 3.26 -12.71 -22.00
C GLY A 103 3.84 -12.88 -20.57
N ASP A 104 3.08 -12.48 -19.54
CA ASP A 104 3.53 -12.46 -18.16
C ASP A 104 3.40 -13.83 -17.47
N ASN A 105 4.51 -14.55 -17.41
CA ASN A 105 4.61 -15.81 -16.68
C ASN A 105 4.41 -15.62 -15.16
N HIS A 106 3.69 -16.53 -14.52
CA HIS A 106 3.54 -16.56 -13.06
C HIS A 106 4.84 -16.89 -12.32
N VAL A 107 5.74 -17.63 -12.96
CA VAL A 107 7.06 -18.04 -12.46
C VAL A 107 8.12 -17.76 -13.53
N GLU A 108 9.18 -17.06 -13.15
CA GLU A 108 10.28 -16.70 -14.05
C GLU A 108 11.37 -17.76 -14.09
N TYR A 109 11.71 -18.36 -12.95
CA TYR A 109 12.77 -19.37 -12.84
C TYR A 109 12.41 -20.49 -11.86
N ILE A 110 12.93 -21.69 -12.14
CA ILE A 110 13.00 -22.81 -11.21
C ILE A 110 14.46 -23.19 -11.05
N LEU A 111 14.92 -23.23 -9.80
CA LEU A 111 16.30 -23.50 -9.43
C LEU A 111 16.36 -24.79 -8.61
N VAL A 112 17.45 -25.55 -8.77
CA VAL A 112 17.72 -26.76 -7.97
C VAL A 112 19.18 -26.76 -7.53
N ALA A 113 19.40 -26.88 -6.23
CA ALA A 113 20.73 -26.96 -5.61
C ALA A 113 20.89 -28.26 -4.82
N SER A 114 22.12 -28.74 -4.67
CA SER A 114 22.44 -29.88 -3.79
C SER A 114 23.73 -29.66 -3.01
N PHE A 115 23.91 -30.45 -1.95
CA PHE A 115 25.12 -30.41 -1.14
C PHE A 115 26.13 -31.44 -1.62
N ASP A 116 27.21 -30.98 -2.26
CA ASP A 116 28.40 -31.79 -2.57
C ASP A 116 29.34 -31.84 -1.36
N ILE A 117 30.00 -32.99 -1.16
CA ILE A 117 30.83 -33.23 0.03
C ILE A 117 32.20 -32.55 -0.06
N ASP A 118 32.72 -32.43 -1.27
CA ASP A 118 34.06 -31.95 -1.58
C ASP A 118 34.03 -30.47 -2.05
N ARG A 119 32.87 -29.97 -2.54
CA ARG A 119 32.63 -28.58 -2.97
C ARG A 119 31.69 -27.74 -2.09
N GLY A 120 30.83 -28.35 -1.26
CA GLY A 120 29.79 -27.63 -0.51
C GLY A 120 28.49 -27.45 -1.30
N PRO A 121 27.68 -26.41 -1.04
CA PRO A 121 26.50 -26.07 -1.83
C PRO A 121 26.83 -25.86 -3.31
N VAL A 122 26.05 -26.45 -4.21
CA VAL A 122 26.21 -26.27 -5.66
C VAL A 122 24.85 -26.18 -6.35
N MET A 123 24.73 -25.31 -7.35
CA MET A 123 23.60 -25.32 -8.27
C MET A 123 23.70 -26.55 -9.19
N GLU A 124 22.65 -27.36 -9.27
CA GLU A 124 22.59 -28.52 -10.16
C GLU A 124 21.93 -28.16 -11.50
N HIS A 125 20.71 -27.64 -11.45
CA HIS A 125 19.87 -27.38 -12.63
C HIS A 125 19.08 -26.08 -12.47
N GLN A 126 18.82 -25.42 -13.60
CA GLN A 126 18.09 -24.15 -13.70
C GLN A 126 17.19 -24.22 -14.94
N TYR A 127 15.99 -23.63 -14.87
CA TYR A 127 15.03 -23.59 -15.98
C TYR A 127 14.21 -22.29 -15.90
N PRO A 128 13.85 -21.63 -17.03
CA PRO A 128 14.10 -22.01 -18.43
C PRO A 128 15.51 -21.62 -18.92
N VAL A 129 16.16 -20.66 -18.27
CA VAL A 129 17.51 -20.16 -18.58
C VAL A 129 18.31 -20.10 -17.27
N ALA A 130 19.64 -20.20 -17.36
CA ALA A 130 20.51 -19.93 -16.22
C ALA A 130 20.39 -18.46 -15.78
N ILE A 131 20.32 -18.22 -14.47
CA ILE A 131 20.15 -16.89 -13.90
C ILE A 131 21.49 -16.13 -13.87
N THR A 132 21.47 -14.84 -14.19
CA THR A 132 22.64 -13.96 -14.02
C THR A 132 22.87 -13.66 -12.54
N GLY A 133 24.02 -14.09 -12.02
CA GLY A 133 24.46 -13.87 -10.63
C GLY A 133 25.60 -14.81 -10.24
N ASP A 134 25.93 -14.87 -8.94
CA ASP A 134 26.82 -15.91 -8.40
C ASP A 134 26.01 -17.17 -8.04
N GLU A 135 26.20 -18.23 -8.81
CA GLU A 135 25.52 -19.51 -8.62
C GLU A 135 25.84 -20.17 -7.26
N ASN A 136 27.04 -19.94 -6.70
CA ASN A 136 27.40 -20.49 -5.39
C ASN A 136 26.63 -19.77 -4.29
N MET A 137 26.62 -18.43 -4.36
CA MET A 137 25.89 -17.56 -3.43
C MET A 137 24.37 -17.83 -3.41
N LEU A 138 23.81 -18.27 -4.55
CA LEU A 138 22.42 -18.74 -4.65
C LEU A 138 22.23 -20.14 -4.05
N ALA A 139 23.15 -21.07 -4.33
CA ALA A 139 23.11 -22.41 -3.75
C ALA A 139 23.23 -22.40 -2.22
N GLU A 140 24.00 -21.48 -1.64
CA GLU A 140 24.11 -21.26 -0.19
C GLU A 140 22.78 -20.77 0.42
N LEU A 141 22.08 -19.81 -0.18
CA LEU A 141 20.74 -19.38 0.28
C LEU A 141 19.67 -20.48 0.15
N MET A 142 19.85 -21.39 -0.82
CA MET A 142 18.98 -22.55 -1.00
C MET A 142 19.28 -23.68 0.00
N LEU A 143 20.43 -23.70 0.67
CA LEU A 143 20.87 -24.78 1.55
C LEU A 143 21.34 -24.22 2.92
N PRO A 144 20.39 -23.77 3.76
CA PRO A 144 20.66 -22.98 4.95
C PRO A 144 21.43 -23.74 6.04
N ASP A 145 22.04 -22.96 6.94
CA ASP A 145 22.73 -23.45 8.13
C ASP A 145 21.83 -24.44 8.92
N GLN A 146 22.38 -25.62 9.23
CA GLN A 146 21.70 -26.76 9.87
C GLN A 146 20.63 -27.51 9.03
N ALA A 147 20.44 -27.25 7.73
CA ALA A 147 19.43 -27.97 6.92
C ALA A 147 19.52 -29.51 7.02
N HIS A 148 20.74 -30.05 7.08
CA HIS A 148 21.02 -31.48 7.21
C HIS A 148 20.55 -32.11 8.54
N ALA A 149 20.19 -31.31 9.55
CA ALA A 149 19.65 -31.77 10.82
C ALA A 149 18.12 -31.91 10.82
N ARG A 150 17.45 -31.55 9.71
CA ARG A 150 15.99 -31.62 9.53
C ARG A 150 15.67 -32.43 8.29
N ASN A 151 14.56 -33.19 8.32
CA ASN A 151 14.07 -33.91 7.14
C ASN A 151 13.62 -32.93 6.04
N GLN A 152 13.03 -31.80 6.42
CA GLN A 152 12.62 -30.72 5.55
C GLN A 152 12.82 -29.37 6.26
N ASP A 153 13.14 -28.33 5.50
CA ASP A 153 13.11 -26.92 5.92
C ASP A 153 12.68 -26.06 4.73
N TRP A 154 12.20 -24.85 4.98
CA TRP A 154 11.82 -23.88 3.94
C TRP A 154 12.71 -22.64 4.07
N THR A 155 13.08 -22.00 2.95
CA THR A 155 13.63 -20.63 2.98
C THR A 155 12.87 -19.73 2.03
N ILE A 156 12.86 -18.44 2.38
CA ILE A 156 12.42 -17.36 1.49
C ILE A 156 13.60 -16.38 1.40
N PHE A 157 13.95 -15.99 0.19
CA PHE A 157 14.89 -14.92 -0.08
C PHE A 157 14.44 -14.12 -1.29
N PHE A 158 14.99 -12.93 -1.47
CA PHE A 158 14.65 -12.03 -2.56
C PHE A 158 15.84 -11.88 -3.49
N LEU A 159 15.57 -11.79 -4.79
CA LEU A 159 16.55 -11.47 -5.80
C LEU A 159 16.20 -10.12 -6.41
N HIS A 160 17.14 -9.18 -6.31
CA HIS A 160 17.12 -7.92 -7.03
C HIS A 160 17.52 -8.24 -8.47
N LYS A 161 16.59 -8.11 -9.42
CA LYS A 161 16.93 -8.26 -10.84
C LYS A 161 17.74 -7.04 -11.27
N ASP A 162 19.03 -7.22 -11.53
CA ASP A 162 19.82 -6.22 -12.24
C ASP A 162 19.14 -5.93 -13.58
N THR A 163 18.58 -4.73 -13.72
CA THR A 163 17.92 -4.31 -14.96
C THR A 163 19.01 -4.03 -15.97
N SER A 164 18.98 -4.69 -17.13
CA SER A 164 19.93 -4.35 -18.18
C SER A 164 19.68 -2.91 -18.63
N GLN A 165 20.72 -2.22 -19.12
CA GLN A 165 20.56 -0.84 -19.59
C GLN A 165 19.51 -0.76 -20.72
N GLU A 166 19.39 -1.83 -21.51
CA GLU A 166 18.39 -2.00 -22.57
C GLU A 166 16.96 -2.16 -22.01
N GLU A 167 16.76 -2.88 -20.91
CA GLU A 167 15.45 -2.96 -20.23
C GLU A 167 15.08 -1.62 -19.58
N GLU A 168 16.03 -0.93 -18.93
CA GLU A 168 15.79 0.42 -18.38
C GLU A 168 15.38 1.41 -19.48
N ASP A 169 16.11 1.41 -20.60
CA ASP A 169 15.87 2.36 -21.69
C ASP A 169 14.60 2.01 -22.49
N ALA A 170 14.23 0.73 -22.58
CA ALA A 170 12.93 0.31 -23.09
C ALA A 170 11.77 0.75 -22.18
N GLU A 171 11.88 0.60 -20.85
CA GLU A 171 10.85 1.09 -19.93
C GLU A 171 10.74 2.62 -19.98
N ARG A 172 11.88 3.34 -20.01
CA ARG A 172 11.92 4.80 -20.18
C ARG A 172 11.20 5.23 -21.46
N GLN A 173 11.50 4.60 -22.61
CA GLN A 173 10.84 4.90 -23.87
C GLN A 173 9.33 4.58 -23.85
N ALA A 174 8.91 3.48 -23.22
CA ALA A 174 7.48 3.16 -23.06
C ALA A 174 6.77 4.18 -22.16
N LYS A 175 7.43 4.63 -21.09
CA LYS A 175 6.94 5.64 -20.12
C LYS A 175 6.84 7.03 -20.74
N GLU A 176 7.81 7.42 -21.56
CA GLU A 176 7.76 8.65 -22.36
C GLU A 176 6.69 8.60 -23.45
N ARG A 177 6.53 7.46 -24.14
CA ARG A 177 5.46 7.25 -25.14
C ARG A 177 4.07 7.40 -24.50
N ARG A 178 3.82 6.70 -23.39
CA ARG A 178 2.60 6.83 -22.57
C ARG A 178 2.40 8.29 -22.10
N ARG A 179 3.47 8.99 -21.70
CA ARG A 179 3.40 10.41 -21.31
C ARG A 179 3.07 11.36 -22.47
N ARG A 180 3.66 11.17 -23.67
CA ARG A 180 3.37 11.99 -24.87
C ARG A 180 1.94 11.80 -25.34
N MET A 181 1.46 10.54 -25.38
CA MET A 181 0.06 10.21 -25.65
C MET A 181 -0.90 10.91 -24.67
N ARG A 182 -0.66 10.77 -23.36
CA ARG A 182 -1.45 11.46 -22.32
C ARG A 182 -1.43 12.98 -22.47
N SER A 183 -0.29 13.57 -22.87
CA SER A 183 -0.18 15.01 -23.12
C SER A 183 -0.96 15.47 -24.35
N LYS A 184 -0.86 14.78 -25.51
CA LYS A 184 -1.67 15.11 -26.70
C LYS A 184 -3.17 14.99 -26.40
N ARG A 185 -3.61 13.93 -25.71
CA ARG A 185 -5.03 13.77 -25.30
C ARG A 185 -5.49 14.88 -24.35
N GLN A 186 -4.66 15.30 -23.38
CA GLN A 186 -5.03 16.36 -22.45
C GLN A 186 -5.03 17.76 -23.10
N ASN A 187 -4.15 18.03 -24.07
CA ASN A 187 -4.21 19.24 -24.91
C ASN A 187 -5.50 19.27 -25.74
N SER A 188 -5.83 18.17 -26.42
CA SER A 188 -7.06 18.00 -27.22
C SER A 188 -8.33 18.21 -26.38
N VAL A 189 -8.44 17.58 -25.21
CA VAL A 189 -9.58 17.75 -24.28
C VAL A 189 -9.69 19.20 -23.76
N ASN A 190 -8.56 19.90 -23.61
CA ASN A 190 -8.54 21.30 -23.20
C ASN A 190 -8.75 22.30 -24.36
N GLY A 191 -8.88 21.82 -25.61
CA GLY A 191 -8.99 22.68 -26.80
C GLY A 191 -7.71 23.44 -27.15
N ILE A 192 -6.55 22.97 -26.69
CA ILE A 192 -5.23 23.55 -26.97
C ILE A 192 -4.68 22.87 -28.23
N ILE A 193 -4.72 23.58 -29.36
CA ILE A 193 -4.06 23.18 -30.60
C ILE A 193 -2.56 23.51 -30.46
N THR A 194 -1.69 22.59 -30.86
CA THR A 194 -0.23 22.76 -30.82
C THR A 194 0.37 22.68 -32.22
N GLU A 195 1.47 23.40 -32.48
CA GLU A 195 2.16 23.39 -33.79
C GLU A 195 2.78 22.02 -34.14
N GLU A 196 2.79 21.05 -33.20
CA GLU A 196 3.13 19.63 -33.41
C GLU A 196 1.98 18.76 -33.98
N ASP A 197 0.82 19.35 -34.31
CA ASP A 197 -0.35 18.60 -34.76
C ASP A 197 -0.56 18.60 -36.30
N ASP A 198 0.17 19.44 -37.06
CA ASP A 198 0.11 19.51 -38.54
C ASP A 198 1.16 18.62 -39.27
N GLU A 199 2.11 17.99 -38.56
CA GLU A 199 3.21 17.19 -39.18
C GLU A 199 3.10 15.66 -38.93
N SER A 200 1.90 15.12 -38.66
CA SER A 200 1.73 13.67 -38.44
C SER A 200 0.44 13.05 -39.02
N GLU A 201 0.07 13.42 -40.24
CA GLU A 201 -0.81 12.63 -41.11
C GLU A 201 0.04 11.93 -42.20
N ASP A 202 0.53 10.70 -41.95
CA ASP A 202 0.93 9.70 -42.98
C ASP A 202 1.60 8.44 -42.37
N GLN A 203 0.80 7.52 -41.81
CA GLN A 203 0.95 6.06 -42.01
C GLN A 203 -0.14 5.27 -41.26
N ASP A 204 -0.75 4.31 -41.97
CA ASP A 204 -1.82 3.48 -41.45
C ASP A 204 -1.29 2.32 -40.59
N ASP A 205 -1.74 2.27 -39.33
CA ASP A 205 -1.83 1.06 -38.51
C ASP A 205 -3.23 1.03 -37.85
N GLU A 206 -4.31 1.15 -38.66
CA GLU A 206 -5.71 1.04 -38.18
C GLU A 206 -6.12 -0.42 -37.85
N ASP A 207 -5.36 -1.11 -37.00
CA ASP A 207 -5.75 -2.39 -36.42
C ASP A 207 -5.24 -2.55 -34.97
N ASN A 208 -6.17 -2.86 -34.05
CA ASN A 208 -5.92 -3.25 -32.65
C ASN A 208 -5.33 -2.19 -31.67
N TYR A 209 -5.80 -0.94 -31.70
CA TYR A 209 -5.42 0.10 -30.70
C TYR A 209 -6.42 0.32 -29.54
N ASP A 210 -7.64 -0.24 -29.62
CA ASP A 210 -8.74 0.05 -28.68
C ASP A 210 -8.55 -0.51 -27.25
N ASP A 211 -7.73 -1.55 -27.06
CA ASP A 211 -7.58 -2.21 -25.73
C ASP A 211 -6.46 -1.61 -24.85
N VAL A 212 -5.41 -1.07 -25.47
CA VAL A 212 -4.25 -0.46 -24.79
C VAL A 212 -4.63 0.85 -24.09
N ASP A 213 -5.63 1.56 -24.63
CA ASP A 213 -5.89 2.96 -24.33
C ASP A 213 -6.57 3.22 -22.96
N ASP A 214 -7.10 2.18 -22.33
CA ASP A 214 -7.68 2.21 -20.98
C ASP A 214 -6.74 1.66 -19.88
N GLU A 215 -5.56 1.13 -20.23
CA GLU A 215 -4.51 0.88 -19.22
C GLU A 215 -4.16 2.15 -18.43
N SER A 216 -4.15 3.32 -19.08
CA SER A 216 -3.61 4.56 -18.50
C SER A 216 -4.41 5.11 -17.30
N THR A 217 -5.59 4.57 -16.99
CA THR A 217 -6.41 5.01 -15.85
C THR A 217 -6.39 4.01 -14.68
N ASP A 218 -6.28 2.72 -14.97
CA ASP A 218 -6.42 1.64 -13.98
C ASP A 218 -5.10 0.89 -13.73
N SER A 219 -4.06 1.11 -14.55
CA SER A 219 -2.67 0.78 -14.19
C SER A 219 -2.14 1.81 -13.19
N GLU A 220 -2.55 1.58 -11.94
CA GLU A 220 -1.79 1.89 -10.74
C GLU A 220 -0.30 1.69 -11.06
N PRO A 221 0.52 2.75 -11.07
CA PRO A 221 1.94 2.56 -11.33
C PRO A 221 2.52 1.69 -10.22
N GLU A 222 3.27 0.66 -10.57
CA GLU A 222 4.20 0.05 -9.62
C GLU A 222 5.27 1.09 -9.30
N GLY A 223 4.99 1.96 -8.34
CA GLY A 223 5.86 3.08 -7.93
C GLY A 223 7.16 2.66 -7.26
N GLY A 224 7.57 1.40 -7.43
CA GLY A 224 8.69 0.75 -6.77
C GLY A 224 10.01 1.51 -6.90
N GLU A 225 10.77 1.52 -5.81
CA GLU A 225 12.13 2.10 -5.79
C GLU A 225 13.10 1.13 -6.48
N GLY A 226 13.13 1.17 -7.81
CA GLY A 226 13.92 0.29 -8.68
C GLY A 226 13.16 -0.97 -9.17
N PRO A 227 13.85 -1.90 -9.85
CA PRO A 227 13.26 -3.10 -10.49
C PRO A 227 12.35 -3.93 -9.58
N PRO A 228 11.40 -4.71 -10.13
CA PRO A 228 10.56 -5.62 -9.36
C PRO A 228 11.41 -6.63 -8.59
N LEU A 229 11.02 -6.92 -7.35
CA LEU A 229 11.65 -7.97 -6.55
C LEU A 229 11.17 -9.33 -7.05
N ILE A 230 12.11 -10.23 -7.32
CA ILE A 230 11.79 -11.64 -7.56
C ILE A 230 11.81 -12.34 -6.20
N HIS A 231 10.66 -12.82 -5.77
CA HIS A 231 10.50 -13.55 -4.52
C HIS A 231 10.79 -15.04 -4.76
N VAL A 232 11.67 -15.63 -3.96
CA VAL A 232 12.06 -17.04 -4.09
C VAL A 232 11.47 -17.84 -2.94
N LEU A 233 10.61 -18.81 -3.26
CA LEU A 233 10.18 -19.85 -2.32
C LEU A 233 11.05 -21.08 -2.54
N ASN A 234 11.82 -21.48 -1.53
CA ASN A 234 12.70 -22.64 -1.57
C ASN A 234 12.28 -23.72 -0.57
N LEU A 235 12.27 -24.98 -1.03
CA LEU A 235 12.06 -26.18 -0.23
C LEU A 235 13.35 -26.99 -0.17
N VAL A 236 13.82 -27.30 1.03
CA VAL A 236 14.97 -28.17 1.28
C VAL A 236 14.50 -29.50 1.84
N ASN A 237 15.08 -30.60 1.38
CA ASN A 237 14.71 -31.96 1.79
C ASN A 237 15.96 -32.83 1.95
N THR A 238 16.08 -33.48 3.11
CA THR A 238 17.18 -34.35 3.51
C THR A 238 16.69 -35.79 3.53
N LYS A 239 17.18 -36.63 2.62
CA LYS A 239 16.88 -38.07 2.62
C LYS A 239 18.10 -38.84 3.13
N HIS A 240 17.95 -39.51 4.27
CA HIS A 240 18.98 -40.39 4.80
C HIS A 240 19.13 -41.64 3.93
N ASP A 241 20.32 -41.82 3.35
CA ASP A 241 20.70 -43.00 2.58
C ASP A 241 22.10 -43.46 3.02
N LYS A 242 22.21 -44.75 3.34
CA LYS A 242 23.46 -45.39 3.78
C LYS A 242 24.38 -45.76 2.62
N SER A 243 23.94 -45.62 1.36
CA SER A 243 24.77 -45.87 0.19
C SER A 243 25.79 -44.74 -0.10
N VAL A 244 25.46 -43.51 0.29
CA VAL A 244 26.29 -42.32 0.02
C VAL A 244 27.27 -42.01 1.16
N LYS A 245 28.44 -41.45 0.81
CA LYS A 245 29.57 -41.12 1.71
C LYS A 245 29.15 -40.44 3.04
N ARG A 246 28.11 -39.59 3.04
CA ARG A 246 27.65 -38.80 4.20
C ARG A 246 26.47 -39.40 4.99
N GLY A 247 25.91 -40.53 4.57
CA GLY A 247 24.70 -41.11 5.20
C GLY A 247 23.39 -40.34 4.90
N ALA A 248 23.44 -39.32 4.05
CA ALA A 248 22.29 -38.53 3.61
C ALA A 248 22.57 -37.82 2.28
N VAL A 249 21.51 -37.57 1.50
CA VAL A 249 21.48 -36.69 0.33
C VAL A 249 20.59 -35.50 0.66
N VAL A 250 21.12 -34.28 0.48
CA VAL A 250 20.39 -33.02 0.68
C VAL A 250 20.21 -32.36 -0.68
N LYS A 251 18.97 -32.04 -1.04
CA LYS A 251 18.63 -31.25 -2.23
C LYS A 251 17.60 -30.19 -1.89
N ALA A 252 17.66 -29.08 -2.62
CA ALA A 252 16.75 -27.95 -2.52
C ALA A 252 16.17 -27.64 -3.90
N MET A 253 14.90 -27.24 -3.95
CA MET A 253 14.22 -26.79 -5.17
C MET A 253 13.44 -25.52 -4.86
N ALA A 254 13.57 -24.53 -5.74
CA ALA A 254 12.98 -23.21 -5.54
C ALA A 254 12.18 -22.73 -6.76
N ILE A 255 11.11 -21.99 -6.49
CA ILE A 255 10.30 -21.24 -7.46
C ILE A 255 10.57 -19.75 -7.26
N CYS A 256 10.89 -19.06 -8.36
CA CYS A 256 11.17 -17.62 -8.40
C CYS A 256 10.01 -16.88 -9.10
N THR A 257 9.35 -15.97 -8.40
CA THR A 257 8.09 -15.33 -8.87
C THR A 257 8.01 -13.85 -8.48
N ARG A 258 7.37 -13.04 -9.32
CA ARG A 258 6.99 -11.65 -8.96
C ARG A 258 5.82 -11.61 -7.97
N HIS A 259 5.07 -12.70 -7.83
CA HIS A 259 3.87 -12.73 -6.98
C HIS A 259 4.22 -12.76 -5.48
N PRO A 260 3.75 -11.78 -4.68
CA PRO A 260 4.00 -11.77 -3.24
C PRO A 260 3.33 -12.94 -2.50
N PHE A 261 2.29 -13.54 -3.10
CA PHE A 261 1.57 -14.70 -2.58
C PHE A 261 2.26 -16.05 -2.87
N LEU A 262 3.58 -16.08 -3.08
CA LEU A 262 4.44 -17.25 -3.34
C LEU A 262 4.12 -18.54 -2.56
N HIS A 263 3.56 -18.42 -1.36
CA HIS A 263 3.19 -19.55 -0.50
C HIS A 263 2.20 -20.54 -1.16
N ILE A 264 1.43 -20.10 -2.16
CA ILE A 264 0.52 -20.97 -2.92
C ILE A 264 1.24 -22.16 -3.60
N TYR A 265 2.53 -22.03 -3.89
CA TYR A 265 3.31 -23.05 -4.60
C TYR A 265 3.90 -24.14 -3.69
N LYS A 266 3.73 -24.05 -2.35
CA LYS A 266 4.23 -25.07 -1.39
C LYS A 266 3.80 -26.52 -1.76
N PRO A 267 2.55 -26.83 -2.17
CA PRO A 267 2.17 -28.18 -2.55
C PRO A 267 2.87 -28.71 -3.81
N LEU A 268 3.19 -27.82 -4.75
CA LEU A 268 3.81 -28.15 -6.03
C LEU A 268 5.30 -28.46 -5.86
N LEU A 269 6.02 -27.65 -5.08
CA LEU A 269 7.41 -27.91 -4.70
C LEU A 269 7.60 -29.24 -3.98
N LEU A 270 6.68 -29.59 -3.06
CA LEU A 270 6.72 -30.88 -2.36
C LEU A 270 6.67 -32.07 -3.32
N LEU A 271 5.77 -32.03 -4.32
CA LEU A 271 5.60 -33.10 -5.31
C LEU A 271 6.77 -33.17 -6.29
N ALA A 272 7.19 -32.02 -6.85
CA ALA A 272 8.25 -31.95 -7.84
C ALA A 272 9.63 -32.30 -7.25
N LEU A 273 9.94 -31.88 -6.01
CA LEU A 273 11.18 -32.28 -5.35
C LEU A 273 11.16 -33.78 -4.98
N GLU A 274 10.03 -34.33 -4.53
CA GLU A 274 9.96 -35.78 -4.24
C GLU A 274 10.17 -36.63 -5.51
N GLU A 275 9.71 -36.14 -6.66
CA GLU A 275 10.01 -36.69 -7.99
C GLU A 275 11.47 -36.53 -8.39
N TYR A 276 12.05 -35.33 -8.25
CA TYR A 276 13.44 -35.07 -8.62
C TYR A 276 14.43 -35.94 -7.80
N PHE A 277 14.06 -36.33 -6.59
CA PHE A 277 14.77 -37.34 -5.80
C PHE A 277 14.66 -38.79 -6.32
N LYS A 278 13.67 -39.12 -7.16
CA LYS A 278 13.50 -40.44 -7.81
C LYS A 278 14.19 -40.46 -9.18
N SER A 279 14.14 -39.34 -9.89
CA SER A 279 14.74 -39.13 -11.21
C SER A 279 15.26 -37.68 -11.29
N PRO A 280 16.56 -37.44 -11.01
CA PRO A 280 17.14 -36.10 -11.07
C PRO A 280 17.41 -35.71 -12.52
N VAL A 281 16.36 -35.20 -13.19
CA VAL A 281 16.39 -34.89 -14.63
C VAL A 281 15.81 -33.48 -14.89
N PRO A 282 16.35 -32.68 -15.85
CA PRO A 282 15.88 -31.33 -16.13
C PRO A 282 14.38 -31.25 -16.50
N GLU A 283 13.83 -32.32 -17.09
CA GLU A 283 12.44 -32.40 -17.51
C GLU A 283 11.46 -32.18 -16.33
N THR A 284 11.83 -32.57 -15.11
CA THR A 284 11.03 -32.29 -13.90
C THR A 284 10.86 -30.79 -13.63
N LEU A 285 11.89 -29.98 -13.93
CA LEU A 285 11.81 -28.52 -13.79
C LEU A 285 10.90 -27.94 -14.89
N SER A 286 11.04 -28.41 -16.14
CA SER A 286 10.18 -27.96 -17.24
C SER A 286 8.70 -28.26 -16.98
N MET A 287 8.36 -29.48 -16.55
CA MET A 287 6.98 -29.86 -16.21
C MET A 287 6.41 -29.02 -15.06
N LEU A 288 7.22 -28.59 -14.09
CA LEU A 288 6.78 -27.72 -13.01
C LEU A 288 6.56 -26.28 -13.49
N TYR A 289 7.47 -25.75 -14.32
CA TYR A 289 7.38 -24.40 -14.90
C TYR A 289 6.14 -24.28 -15.79
N ASP A 290 5.99 -25.18 -16.76
CA ASP A 290 4.89 -25.17 -17.72
C ASP A 290 3.55 -25.37 -17.02
N ALA A 291 3.47 -26.26 -16.01
CA ALA A 291 2.23 -26.47 -15.25
C ALA A 291 1.84 -25.25 -14.40
N VAL A 292 2.80 -24.53 -13.81
CA VAL A 292 2.50 -23.31 -13.03
C VAL A 292 2.13 -22.14 -13.94
N ASN A 293 2.81 -21.96 -15.07
CA ASN A 293 2.53 -20.88 -16.02
C ASN A 293 1.25 -21.13 -16.84
N ALA A 294 0.78 -22.37 -16.94
CA ALA A 294 -0.54 -22.72 -17.51
C ALA A 294 -1.73 -22.54 -16.55
N MET A 295 -1.56 -21.89 -15.38
CA MET A 295 -2.62 -21.66 -14.40
C MET A 295 -3.57 -20.53 -14.85
N ASP A 296 -4.83 -20.85 -15.19
CA ASP A 296 -5.80 -19.82 -15.55
C ASP A 296 -6.24 -19.00 -14.31
N LEU A 297 -5.91 -17.70 -14.31
CA LEU A 297 -6.39 -16.70 -13.35
C LEU A 297 -7.31 -15.65 -13.99
N SER A 298 -7.71 -15.83 -15.26
CA SER A 298 -8.33 -14.78 -16.07
C SER A 298 -9.74 -14.37 -15.65
N LEU A 299 -10.41 -15.15 -14.80
CA LEU A 299 -11.70 -14.80 -14.20
C LEU A 299 -11.57 -13.97 -12.91
N MET A 300 -10.36 -13.75 -12.39
CA MET A 300 -10.16 -12.91 -11.21
C MET A 300 -10.30 -11.43 -11.59
N PRO A 301 -11.27 -10.70 -11.03
CA PRO A 301 -11.51 -9.30 -11.38
C PRO A 301 -10.40 -8.40 -10.83
N ARG A 302 -10.02 -7.40 -11.62
CA ARG A 302 -9.17 -6.29 -11.20
C ARG A 302 -9.95 -5.40 -10.23
N LEU A 303 -9.38 -5.14 -9.05
CA LEU A 303 -10.00 -4.34 -7.99
C LEU A 303 -9.22 -3.04 -7.77
N SER A 304 -9.92 -1.91 -7.66
CA SER A 304 -9.29 -0.61 -7.44
C SER A 304 -8.59 -0.56 -6.07
N LEU A 305 -7.66 0.37 -5.86
CA LEU A 305 -7.02 0.56 -4.54
C LEU A 305 -8.04 0.77 -3.42
N LEU A 306 -9.18 1.44 -3.65
CA LEU A 306 -10.21 1.62 -2.63
C LEU A 306 -10.97 0.32 -2.33
N GLU A 307 -11.24 -0.50 -3.34
CA GLU A 307 -11.93 -1.79 -3.21
C GLU A 307 -11.04 -2.83 -2.52
N ARG A 308 -9.76 -2.92 -2.90
CA ARG A 308 -8.77 -3.80 -2.26
C ARG A 308 -8.66 -3.52 -0.77
N HIS A 309 -8.69 -2.24 -0.37
CA HIS A 309 -8.72 -1.85 1.04
C HIS A 309 -10.03 -2.24 1.75
N LEU A 310 -11.20 -2.03 1.13
CA LEU A 310 -12.50 -2.44 1.72
C LEU A 310 -12.61 -3.95 1.91
N LEU A 311 -12.14 -4.72 0.93
CA LEU A 311 -12.13 -6.17 0.96
C LEU A 311 -11.20 -6.68 2.08
N LEU A 312 -9.98 -6.17 2.17
CA LEU A 312 -9.01 -6.60 3.20
C LEU A 312 -9.34 -6.09 4.62
N ALA A 313 -10.13 -5.03 4.75
CA ALA A 313 -10.63 -4.53 6.03
C ALA A 313 -11.89 -5.25 6.53
N SER A 314 -12.50 -6.12 5.73
CA SER A 314 -13.74 -6.84 6.07
C SER A 314 -13.52 -8.34 6.30
N ASP A 315 -14.43 -8.96 7.05
CA ASP A 315 -14.60 -10.42 7.12
C ASP A 315 -15.78 -10.91 6.24
N ASN A 316 -16.43 -10.01 5.49
CA ASN A 316 -17.59 -10.32 4.64
C ASN A 316 -17.19 -11.00 3.32
N ARG A 317 -17.54 -12.28 3.20
CA ARG A 317 -17.22 -13.15 2.05
C ARG A 317 -17.86 -12.79 0.72
N ASP A 318 -18.97 -12.04 0.75
CA ASP A 318 -19.77 -11.73 -0.44
C ASP A 318 -19.43 -10.35 -1.04
N LEU A 319 -18.42 -9.64 -0.50
CA LEU A 319 -18.09 -8.29 -0.94
C LEU A 319 -17.46 -8.29 -2.35
N PHE A 320 -17.99 -7.49 -3.27
CA PHE A 320 -17.60 -7.46 -4.69
C PHE A 320 -17.89 -8.77 -5.47
N VAL A 321 -18.80 -9.62 -4.99
CA VAL A 321 -19.19 -10.86 -5.67
C VAL A 321 -19.78 -10.61 -7.05
N GLU A 322 -20.45 -9.47 -7.25
CA GLU A 322 -21.03 -9.04 -8.52
C GLU A 322 -19.96 -8.84 -9.61
N LYS A 323 -18.69 -8.58 -9.24
CA LYS A 323 -17.58 -8.50 -10.19
C LYS A 323 -17.17 -9.88 -10.71
N PHE A 324 -17.16 -10.91 -9.86
CA PHE A 324 -16.92 -12.28 -10.30
C PHE A 324 -18.07 -12.79 -11.19
N GLU A 325 -19.33 -12.43 -10.85
CA GLU A 325 -20.50 -12.71 -11.70
C GLU A 325 -20.39 -12.04 -13.08
N GLN A 326 -19.91 -10.78 -13.14
CA GLN A 326 -19.64 -10.07 -14.40
C GLN A 326 -18.48 -10.67 -15.22
N MET A 327 -17.33 -11.00 -14.59
CA MET A 327 -16.20 -11.65 -15.29
C MET A 327 -16.61 -12.99 -15.93
N ILE A 328 -17.43 -13.78 -15.23
CA ILE A 328 -17.97 -15.04 -15.76
C ILE A 328 -18.91 -14.78 -16.94
N GLN A 329 -19.78 -13.77 -16.85
CA GLN A 329 -20.68 -13.42 -17.95
C GLN A 329 -19.91 -12.95 -19.20
N MET A 330 -18.89 -12.10 -19.05
CA MET A 330 -18.03 -11.66 -20.15
C MET A 330 -17.30 -12.83 -20.81
N ARG A 331 -16.69 -13.73 -20.03
CA ARG A 331 -16.07 -14.97 -20.56
C ARG A 331 -17.07 -15.82 -21.35
N ILE A 332 -18.30 -15.96 -20.86
CA ILE A 332 -19.39 -16.70 -21.52
C ILE A 332 -19.89 -16.00 -22.81
N GLU A 333 -19.56 -14.75 -23.04
CA GLU A 333 -19.83 -14.01 -24.28
C GLU A 333 -18.63 -14.07 -25.25
N GLU A 334 -17.41 -13.94 -24.74
CA GLU A 334 -16.14 -14.18 -25.47
C GLU A 334 -16.10 -15.59 -26.07
N ASP A 335 -16.31 -16.64 -25.25
CA ASP A 335 -16.26 -18.05 -25.68
C ASP A 335 -17.29 -18.35 -26.81
N LYS A 336 -18.38 -17.58 -26.90
CA LYS A 336 -19.39 -17.68 -27.97
C LYS A 336 -19.03 -16.88 -29.23
N ALA A 337 -18.30 -15.77 -29.08
CA ALA A 337 -17.89 -14.90 -30.17
C ALA A 337 -16.75 -15.52 -30.98
N ASP A 338 -15.75 -16.10 -30.30
CA ASP A 338 -14.62 -16.80 -30.93
C ASP A 338 -15.03 -18.10 -31.66
N GLY A 339 -16.28 -18.54 -31.48
CA GLY A 339 -16.87 -19.64 -32.25
C GLY A 339 -16.18 -20.99 -32.07
N THR A 340 -15.40 -21.17 -31.00
CA THR A 340 -14.63 -22.39 -30.75
C THR A 340 -15.56 -23.61 -30.62
N PRO A 341 -15.50 -24.58 -31.55
CA PRO A 341 -16.38 -25.73 -31.50
C PRO A 341 -15.79 -26.75 -30.54
N ASP A 342 -16.26 -26.75 -29.29
CA ASP A 342 -15.85 -27.76 -28.32
C ASP A 342 -16.13 -29.16 -28.88
N ARG A 343 -15.11 -30.02 -28.83
CA ARG A 343 -15.14 -31.30 -29.52
C ARG A 343 -15.93 -32.29 -28.68
N HIS A 344 -17.03 -32.79 -29.25
CA HIS A 344 -18.11 -33.54 -28.59
C HIS A 344 -18.99 -32.59 -27.74
N ILE A 345 -20.26 -32.34 -28.06
CA ILE A 345 -21.30 -33.32 -28.42
C ILE A 345 -22.28 -32.74 -29.45
N GLU A 346 -22.67 -33.53 -30.45
CA GLU A 346 -23.88 -33.29 -31.25
C GLU A 346 -25.13 -33.70 -30.44
N ASP A 347 -25.91 -32.76 -29.91
CA ASP A 347 -27.38 -32.91 -29.87
C ASP A 347 -28.14 -31.60 -29.54
N ALA A 348 -29.46 -31.64 -29.75
CA ALA A 348 -30.48 -30.71 -29.26
C ALA A 348 -30.40 -29.24 -29.74
N ARG A 349 -30.81 -29.01 -31.00
CA ARG A 349 -31.40 -27.73 -31.41
C ARG A 349 -32.65 -27.42 -30.56
N ALA A 350 -32.53 -26.53 -29.58
CA ALA A 350 -33.66 -25.97 -28.84
C ALA A 350 -33.36 -24.52 -28.43
N GLU A 351 -34.38 -23.66 -28.50
CA GLU A 351 -34.27 -22.23 -28.21
C GLU A 351 -33.93 -21.99 -26.73
N ARG A 352 -32.71 -21.51 -26.44
CA ARG A 352 -32.31 -21.14 -25.08
C ARG A 352 -32.55 -19.65 -24.84
N LYS A 353 -33.39 -19.35 -23.84
CA LYS A 353 -33.49 -18.01 -23.23
C LYS A 353 -32.13 -17.58 -22.66
N PRO A 354 -31.88 -16.27 -22.45
CA PRO A 354 -30.66 -15.80 -21.80
C PRO A 354 -30.41 -16.54 -20.47
N SER A 355 -29.20 -17.05 -20.30
CA SER A 355 -28.76 -17.85 -19.16
C SER A 355 -28.66 -16.98 -17.90
N GLY A 356 -29.53 -17.20 -16.93
CA GLY A 356 -29.48 -16.52 -15.64
C GLY A 356 -28.48 -17.17 -14.67
N ILE A 357 -27.84 -16.37 -13.84
CA ILE A 357 -27.11 -16.82 -12.64
C ILE A 357 -28.16 -17.02 -11.55
N SER A 358 -28.45 -18.27 -11.16
CA SER A 358 -29.44 -18.59 -10.12
C SER A 358 -28.77 -18.87 -8.77
N ARG A 359 -29.19 -18.12 -7.73
CA ARG A 359 -28.69 -18.31 -6.35
C ARG A 359 -29.53 -19.35 -5.61
N ALA A 360 -29.12 -20.60 -5.71
CA ALA A 360 -29.77 -21.75 -5.07
C ALA A 360 -29.09 -22.10 -3.73
N GLY A 361 -29.44 -21.37 -2.68
CA GLY A 361 -28.81 -21.49 -1.35
C GLY A 361 -27.44 -20.80 -1.31
N THR A 362 -26.49 -21.34 -0.55
CA THR A 362 -25.11 -20.82 -0.42
C THR A 362 -24.21 -21.13 -1.63
N LYS A 363 -24.81 -21.19 -2.82
CA LYS A 363 -24.14 -21.33 -4.12
C LYS A 363 -24.95 -20.62 -5.21
N ALA A 364 -24.31 -19.71 -5.93
CA ALA A 364 -24.75 -19.34 -7.27
C ALA A 364 -24.34 -20.44 -8.27
N HIS A 365 -25.23 -20.83 -9.17
CA HIS A 365 -24.91 -21.68 -10.32
C HIS A 365 -25.47 -21.00 -11.59
N VAL A 366 -24.81 -21.19 -12.73
CA VAL A 366 -25.36 -20.76 -14.02
C VAL A 366 -26.42 -21.78 -14.46
N GLU A 367 -27.64 -21.33 -14.68
CA GLU A 367 -28.77 -22.22 -14.94
C GLU A 367 -28.92 -22.48 -16.45
N GLY A 368 -28.30 -23.56 -16.94
CA GLY A 368 -28.55 -24.07 -18.30
C GLY A 368 -27.35 -24.66 -19.05
N GLY A 369 -27.06 -25.95 -18.84
CA GLY A 369 -26.39 -26.78 -19.85
C GLY A 369 -24.86 -26.86 -19.84
N SER A 370 -24.15 -26.25 -18.88
CA SER A 370 -22.68 -26.33 -18.78
C SER A 370 -22.19 -26.33 -17.31
N GLN A 371 -22.61 -27.33 -16.52
CA GLN A 371 -22.49 -27.37 -15.05
C GLN A 371 -21.06 -27.55 -14.47
N SER A 372 -19.99 -27.37 -15.26
CA SER A 372 -18.62 -27.76 -14.89
C SER A 372 -17.54 -26.68 -15.03
N LEU A 373 -17.73 -25.68 -15.90
CA LEU A 373 -16.66 -24.74 -16.29
C LEU A 373 -16.55 -23.50 -15.40
N TYR A 374 -17.67 -22.85 -15.09
CA TYR A 374 -17.69 -21.55 -14.42
C TYR A 374 -18.53 -21.56 -13.13
N SER A 375 -17.96 -21.03 -12.05
CA SER A 375 -18.59 -20.94 -10.73
C SER A 375 -18.18 -19.67 -10.00
N VAL A 376 -19.15 -19.02 -9.36
CA VAL A 376 -18.90 -17.84 -8.51
C VAL A 376 -18.18 -18.30 -7.23
N PRO A 377 -17.12 -17.61 -6.77
CA PRO A 377 -16.46 -17.92 -5.50
C PRO A 377 -17.41 -17.87 -4.30
N ARG A 378 -17.13 -18.66 -3.26
CA ARG A 378 -17.85 -18.60 -1.97
C ARG A 378 -17.21 -17.65 -0.94
N ASP A 379 -16.06 -17.09 -1.30
CA ASP A 379 -15.29 -16.16 -0.51
C ASP A 379 -14.49 -15.30 -1.49
N THR A 380 -14.92 -14.05 -1.72
CA THR A 380 -14.34 -13.16 -2.74
C THR A 380 -12.89 -12.77 -2.48
N HIS A 381 -12.35 -13.08 -1.30
CA HIS A 381 -10.96 -12.88 -0.93
C HIS A 381 -10.00 -13.91 -1.54
N GLU A 382 -10.48 -15.09 -1.93
CA GLU A 382 -9.67 -16.19 -2.45
C GLU A 382 -10.23 -16.69 -3.78
N PHE A 383 -9.54 -16.40 -4.87
CA PHE A 383 -9.84 -17.01 -6.17
C PHE A 383 -9.36 -18.46 -6.21
N GLU A 384 -10.29 -19.40 -6.43
CA GLU A 384 -10.01 -20.84 -6.49
C GLU A 384 -9.64 -21.25 -7.93
N SER A 385 -8.35 -21.50 -8.19
CA SER A 385 -7.82 -22.01 -9.47
C SER A 385 -7.23 -23.43 -9.29
N LYS A 386 -6.68 -24.01 -10.36
CA LYS A 386 -6.10 -25.37 -10.38
C LYS A 386 -4.86 -25.42 -11.27
N VAL A 387 -3.81 -26.08 -10.79
CA VAL A 387 -2.60 -26.41 -11.57
C VAL A 387 -2.63 -27.89 -11.97
N MET A 388 -2.41 -28.18 -13.25
CA MET A 388 -2.43 -29.54 -13.79
C MET A 388 -1.02 -30.17 -13.78
N TYR A 389 -0.53 -30.57 -12.62
CA TYR A 389 0.77 -31.24 -12.52
C TYR A 389 0.61 -32.76 -12.78
N LYS A 390 1.20 -33.25 -13.87
CA LYS A 390 1.21 -34.69 -14.26
C LYS A 390 -0.18 -35.32 -14.38
N GLY A 391 -1.17 -34.54 -14.83
CA GLY A 391 -2.57 -34.96 -14.93
C GLY A 391 -3.34 -34.94 -13.60
N ILE A 392 -2.70 -34.57 -12.49
CA ILE A 392 -3.36 -34.38 -11.19
C ILE A 392 -3.78 -32.90 -11.07
N PRO A 393 -5.09 -32.59 -10.92
CA PRO A 393 -5.54 -31.23 -10.67
C PRO A 393 -5.27 -30.84 -9.21
N ILE A 394 -4.23 -30.03 -8.99
CA ILE A 394 -3.88 -29.49 -7.67
C ILE A 394 -4.67 -28.19 -7.46
N PRO A 395 -5.56 -28.09 -6.45
CA PRO A 395 -6.30 -26.87 -6.18
C PRO A 395 -5.38 -25.81 -5.58
N ILE A 396 -5.51 -24.58 -6.08
CA ILE A 396 -4.73 -23.40 -5.69
C ILE A 396 -5.70 -22.28 -5.27
N LYS A 397 -5.32 -21.50 -4.25
CA LYS A 397 -6.09 -20.37 -3.74
C LYS A 397 -5.26 -19.10 -3.83
N VAL A 398 -5.62 -18.20 -4.74
CA VAL A 398 -4.93 -16.93 -4.96
C VAL A 398 -5.65 -15.81 -4.21
N PRO A 399 -4.96 -15.02 -3.37
CA PRO A 399 -5.59 -13.87 -2.72
C PRO A 399 -6.00 -12.79 -3.75
N THR A 400 -7.29 -12.46 -3.82
CA THR A 400 -7.84 -11.45 -4.76
C THR A 400 -7.28 -10.05 -4.49
N ALA A 401 -6.90 -9.77 -3.24
CA ALA A 401 -6.28 -8.53 -2.84
C ALA A 401 -5.10 -8.80 -1.90
N VAL A 402 -4.01 -8.06 -2.09
CA VAL A 402 -2.80 -8.10 -1.27
C VAL A 402 -2.39 -6.66 -0.94
N MET A 403 -1.87 -6.42 0.27
CA MET A 403 -1.31 -5.12 0.66
C MET A 403 0.15 -4.98 0.22
N PRO A 404 0.64 -3.74 0.03
CA PRO A 404 2.08 -3.47 0.01
C PRO A 404 2.82 -4.18 1.15
N GLU A 405 4.06 -4.60 0.88
CA GLU A 405 4.96 -5.26 1.84
C GLU A 405 4.47 -6.61 2.43
N THR A 406 3.30 -7.13 1.99
CA THR A 406 2.76 -8.42 2.45
C THR A 406 3.19 -9.55 1.51
N VAL A 407 4.33 -10.17 1.82
CA VAL A 407 4.90 -11.31 1.08
C VAL A 407 4.84 -12.59 1.91
N GLY A 408 4.37 -13.70 1.34
CA GLY A 408 4.25 -15.00 2.02
C GLY A 408 3.04 -15.13 2.97
N ASP A 409 2.98 -16.23 3.72
CA ASP A 409 1.89 -16.65 4.62
C ASP A 409 2.25 -16.54 6.12
N PHE A 410 2.80 -15.40 6.51
CA PHE A 410 3.16 -15.10 7.91
C PHE A 410 1.96 -14.67 8.77
N SER A 411 2.10 -14.77 10.10
CA SER A 411 1.11 -14.26 11.07
C SER A 411 1.70 -13.18 11.98
N LEU A 412 1.06 -12.01 11.98
CA LEU A 412 1.31 -10.96 12.98
C LEU A 412 0.94 -11.43 14.39
N ILE A 413 -0.10 -12.27 14.54
CA ILE A 413 -0.49 -12.82 15.85
C ILE A 413 0.66 -13.65 16.44
N LYS A 414 1.27 -14.55 15.66
CA LYS A 414 2.44 -15.36 16.07
C LYS A 414 3.60 -14.46 16.52
N LEU A 415 3.94 -13.45 15.72
CA LEU A 415 5.01 -12.47 16.02
C LEU A 415 4.73 -11.68 17.31
N ILE A 416 3.52 -11.15 17.45
CA ILE A 416 3.09 -10.34 18.59
C ILE A 416 3.13 -11.18 19.86
N GLN A 417 2.53 -12.38 19.85
CA GLN A 417 2.51 -13.25 21.03
C GLN A 417 3.91 -13.61 21.50
N ASN A 418 4.83 -13.98 20.59
CA ASN A 418 6.17 -14.45 20.97
C ASN A 418 6.95 -13.45 21.84
N PHE A 419 6.94 -12.16 21.47
CA PHE A 419 7.64 -11.12 22.23
C PHE A 419 6.81 -10.50 23.37
N SER A 420 5.47 -10.57 23.30
CA SER A 420 4.59 -10.01 24.34
C SER A 420 4.50 -10.94 25.55
N ASP A 421 4.31 -12.24 25.34
CA ASP A 421 4.08 -13.22 26.40
C ASP A 421 5.26 -13.32 27.38
N THR A 422 6.49 -13.39 26.88
CA THR A 422 7.69 -13.47 27.71
C THR A 422 7.95 -12.16 28.44
N HIS A 423 7.69 -11.02 27.81
CA HIS A 423 7.81 -9.71 28.46
C HIS A 423 6.74 -9.51 29.56
N ALA A 424 5.51 -9.98 29.36
CA ALA A 424 4.46 -9.95 30.38
C ALA A 424 4.76 -10.88 31.58
N LYS A 425 5.31 -12.07 31.33
CA LYS A 425 5.71 -13.04 32.38
C LYS A 425 6.94 -12.59 33.17
N SER A 426 7.86 -11.87 32.53
CA SER A 426 9.11 -11.41 33.11
C SER A 426 9.56 -10.14 32.37
N PRO A 427 9.14 -8.94 32.81
CA PRO A 427 9.52 -7.69 32.16
C PRO A 427 11.01 -7.39 32.40
N GLN A 428 11.69 -6.93 31.37
CA GLN A 428 13.07 -6.47 31.42
C GLN A 428 13.13 -5.03 30.87
N PRO A 429 13.79 -4.08 31.56
CA PRO A 429 13.85 -2.70 31.13
C PRO A 429 14.77 -2.54 29.91
N PHE A 430 14.30 -1.80 28.91
CA PHE A 430 15.10 -1.45 27.73
C PHE A 430 16.10 -0.33 28.04
N THR A 431 17.27 -0.36 27.37
CA THR A 431 18.18 0.79 27.31
C THR A 431 17.47 1.97 26.65
N LEU A 432 17.47 3.15 27.28
CA LEU A 432 16.84 4.34 26.71
C LEU A 432 17.51 4.75 25.40
N HIS A 433 16.72 4.86 24.34
CA HIS A 433 17.13 5.42 23.05
C HIS A 433 15.97 6.25 22.48
N PRO A 434 16.14 7.56 22.16
CA PRO A 434 15.01 8.45 21.86
C PRO A 434 14.10 8.01 20.72
N HIS A 435 14.61 7.30 19.70
CA HIS A 435 13.77 6.75 18.62
C HIS A 435 13.00 5.49 19.06
N LEU A 436 13.56 4.66 19.96
CA LEU A 436 13.09 3.30 20.21
C LEU A 436 12.20 3.19 21.46
N THR A 437 12.51 3.94 22.52
CA THR A 437 11.85 3.83 23.82
C THR A 437 10.91 5.01 24.08
N THR A 438 9.89 5.19 23.23
CA THR A 438 8.94 6.31 23.26
C THR A 438 8.19 6.45 24.59
N ASN A 439 7.89 5.33 25.26
CA ASN A 439 7.29 5.27 26.60
C ASN A 439 8.30 4.75 27.65
N GLY A 440 9.54 5.25 27.57
CA GLY A 440 10.62 4.94 28.53
C GLY A 440 11.10 3.48 28.48
N VAL A 441 11.79 3.04 29.53
CA VAL A 441 12.38 1.68 29.62
C VAL A 441 11.32 0.56 29.59
N SER A 442 10.06 0.92 29.82
CA SER A 442 8.86 0.07 29.79
C SER A 442 8.12 0.10 28.45
N THR A 443 8.70 0.65 27.39
CA THR A 443 8.12 0.62 26.03
C THR A 443 7.89 -0.83 25.60
N HIS A 444 6.69 -1.15 25.11
CA HIS A 444 6.31 -2.52 24.75
C HIS A 444 7.23 -3.09 23.64
N PRO A 445 7.69 -4.36 23.69
CA PRO A 445 8.67 -4.89 22.73
C PRO A 445 8.28 -4.72 21.25
N ILE A 446 7.01 -4.95 20.91
CA ILE A 446 6.51 -4.79 19.53
C ILE A 446 6.58 -3.30 19.08
N ILE A 447 6.45 -2.35 20.00
CA ILE A 447 6.61 -0.92 19.71
C ILE A 447 8.09 -0.57 19.54
N VAL A 448 9.00 -1.18 20.33
CA VAL A 448 10.45 -1.05 20.13
C VAL A 448 10.87 -1.57 18.73
N LEU A 449 10.30 -2.70 18.29
CA LEU A 449 10.49 -3.24 16.94
C LEU A 449 10.01 -2.27 15.86
N VAL A 450 8.73 -1.86 15.90
CA VAL A 450 8.16 -0.94 14.90
C VAL A 450 8.89 0.40 14.88
N ASN A 451 9.27 0.94 16.03
CA ASN A 451 10.11 2.14 16.13
C ASN A 451 11.47 1.97 15.43
N GLY A 452 12.12 0.80 15.57
CA GLY A 452 13.37 0.50 14.87
C GLY A 452 13.21 0.43 13.36
N LEU A 453 12.15 -0.22 12.89
CA LEU A 453 11.83 -0.34 11.47
C LEU A 453 11.51 1.03 10.85
N LEU A 454 10.65 1.82 11.49
CA LEU A 454 10.30 3.18 11.07
C LEU A 454 11.49 4.14 11.08
N THR A 455 12.48 3.93 11.95
CA THR A 455 13.70 4.76 11.99
C THR A 455 14.91 4.10 11.33
N GLN A 456 14.65 3.15 10.42
CA GLN A 456 15.62 2.49 9.53
C GLN A 456 16.85 1.93 10.25
N LYS A 457 16.64 1.31 11.42
CA LYS A 457 17.66 0.62 12.20
C LYS A 457 17.94 -0.79 11.66
N ARG A 458 19.11 -1.34 12.00
CA ARG A 458 19.52 -2.71 11.66
C ARG A 458 18.88 -3.70 12.61
N VAL A 459 17.92 -4.48 12.12
CA VAL A 459 17.12 -5.43 12.91
C VAL A 459 17.47 -6.86 12.51
N ILE A 460 17.81 -7.70 13.48
CA ILE A 460 18.10 -9.13 13.26
C ILE A 460 17.12 -10.01 14.03
N PHE A 461 16.51 -10.98 13.34
CA PHE A 461 15.71 -12.05 13.92
C PHE A 461 16.57 -13.31 14.07
N LEU A 462 16.88 -13.70 15.31
CA LEU A 462 17.71 -14.86 15.61
C LEU A 462 16.82 -16.06 15.98
N GLY A 463 16.82 -17.08 15.13
CA GLY A 463 16.12 -18.35 15.30
C GLY A 463 17.04 -19.53 15.58
N HIS A 464 17.85 -19.48 16.64
CA HIS A 464 18.81 -20.55 16.92
C HIS A 464 18.11 -21.91 17.13
N ASN A 465 18.51 -22.91 16.34
CA ASN A 465 17.93 -24.26 16.23
C ASN A 465 16.47 -24.32 15.71
N MET A 466 15.84 -23.20 15.37
CA MET A 466 14.52 -23.16 14.72
C MET A 466 14.60 -23.50 13.22
N PRO A 467 13.51 -23.96 12.59
CA PRO A 467 13.43 -24.04 11.13
C PRO A 467 13.63 -22.66 10.51
N SER A 468 14.38 -22.62 9.41
CA SER A 468 14.75 -21.39 8.69
C SER A 468 13.51 -20.64 8.21
N GLY A 469 12.45 -21.38 7.83
CA GLY A 469 11.17 -20.82 7.37
C GLY A 469 10.43 -20.04 8.45
N GLU A 470 10.51 -20.45 9.72
CA GLU A 470 9.87 -19.71 10.83
C GLU A 470 10.57 -18.37 11.13
N VAL A 471 11.88 -18.28 10.83
CA VAL A 471 12.64 -17.03 10.93
C VAL A 471 12.26 -16.10 9.78
N ALA A 472 12.14 -16.62 8.56
CA ALA A 472 11.66 -15.86 7.41
C ALA A 472 10.23 -15.34 7.60
N GLU A 473 9.30 -16.17 8.11
CA GLU A 473 7.95 -15.74 8.51
C GLU A 473 8.00 -14.55 9.48
N ALA A 474 8.90 -14.55 10.47
CA ALA A 474 9.03 -13.47 11.44
C ALA A 474 9.55 -12.16 10.83
N VAL A 475 10.52 -12.24 9.90
CA VAL A 475 11.02 -11.07 9.15
C VAL A 475 9.92 -10.47 8.27
N LEU A 476 9.18 -11.31 7.54
CA LEU A 476 8.10 -10.87 6.66
C LEU A 476 6.93 -10.28 7.46
N ALA A 477 6.60 -10.88 8.61
CA ALA A 477 5.67 -10.30 9.57
C ALA A 477 6.12 -8.92 10.06
N ALA A 478 7.40 -8.73 10.37
CA ALA A 478 7.93 -7.44 10.80
C ALA A 478 7.82 -6.37 9.68
N CYS A 479 8.07 -6.71 8.43
CA CYS A 479 7.91 -5.81 7.27
C CYS A 479 6.47 -5.30 7.14
N ALA A 480 5.50 -6.23 7.14
CA ALA A 480 4.08 -5.88 7.03
C ALA A 480 3.53 -5.16 8.27
N LEU A 481 4.07 -5.45 9.45
CA LEU A 481 3.73 -4.77 10.71
C LEU A 481 4.11 -3.28 10.67
N ALA A 482 5.31 -2.94 10.22
CA ALA A 482 5.74 -1.55 10.05
C ALA A 482 5.07 -0.85 8.85
N SER A 483 4.71 -1.62 7.82
CA SER A 483 3.96 -1.13 6.65
C SER A 483 2.53 -0.69 6.98
N GLY A 484 1.77 -1.52 7.70
CA GLY A 484 0.31 -1.41 7.81
C GLY A 484 -0.45 -1.49 6.46
N GLY A 485 0.24 -1.80 5.36
CA GLY A 485 -0.27 -1.64 3.99
C GLY A 485 -0.41 -0.18 3.55
N LEU A 486 0.34 0.76 4.15
CA LEU A 486 0.47 2.16 3.69
C LEU A 486 1.93 2.51 3.42
N LEU A 487 2.82 2.22 4.37
CA LEU A 487 4.24 2.51 4.26
C LEU A 487 4.95 1.37 3.53
N ARG A 488 5.97 1.71 2.74
CA ARG A 488 6.72 0.73 1.92
C ARG A 488 8.23 0.90 2.01
N GLY A 489 8.97 0.03 1.33
CA GLY A 489 10.43 0.02 1.25
C GLY A 489 11.12 -0.88 2.30
N PHE A 490 10.37 -1.69 3.05
CA PHE A 490 10.91 -2.60 4.06
C PHE A 490 11.45 -3.88 3.40
N THR A 491 10.63 -4.54 2.58
CA THR A 491 10.94 -5.76 1.81
C THR A 491 12.18 -5.62 0.92
N ARG A 492 12.38 -4.48 0.24
CA ARG A 492 13.59 -4.20 -0.57
C ARG A 492 14.91 -4.26 0.22
N HIS A 493 14.83 -4.14 1.54
CA HIS A 493 15.95 -4.17 2.49
C HIS A 493 15.78 -5.27 3.55
N ALA A 494 14.88 -6.22 3.29
CA ALA A 494 14.66 -7.39 4.12
C ALA A 494 15.38 -8.60 3.50
N PHE A 495 16.01 -9.38 4.36
CA PHE A 495 16.70 -10.62 4.04
C PHE A 495 16.03 -11.71 4.88
N PRO A 496 14.90 -12.30 4.43
CA PRO A 496 14.09 -13.18 5.28
C PRO A 496 14.88 -14.40 5.77
N TYR A 497 15.85 -14.84 4.98
CA TYR A 497 16.97 -15.64 5.45
C TYR A 497 18.30 -15.06 4.95
N THR A 498 19.33 -15.04 5.81
CA THR A 498 20.73 -14.81 5.46
C THR A 498 21.65 -15.57 6.42
N ASP A 499 22.86 -15.86 5.96
CA ASP A 499 23.91 -16.59 6.67
C ASP A 499 25.07 -15.65 7.10
N LEU A 500 26.19 -16.22 7.55
CA LEU A 500 27.37 -15.46 8.01
C LEU A 500 28.27 -14.94 6.88
N THR A 501 28.28 -15.54 5.69
CA THR A 501 29.18 -15.12 4.60
C THR A 501 28.91 -13.68 4.15
N LYS A 502 27.64 -13.27 4.20
CA LYS A 502 27.13 -11.98 3.71
C LYS A 502 27.14 -10.86 4.75
N ILE A 503 27.81 -11.04 5.88
CA ILE A 503 27.81 -10.04 6.95
C ILE A 503 28.38 -8.70 6.48
N ASP A 504 29.45 -8.70 5.69
CA ASP A 504 30.07 -7.47 5.20
C ASP A 504 29.15 -6.72 4.20
N ASP A 505 28.47 -7.45 3.31
CA ASP A 505 27.47 -6.89 2.39
C ASP A 505 26.24 -6.34 3.14
N LEU A 506 25.77 -7.07 4.15
CA LEU A 506 24.65 -6.67 4.99
C LEU A 506 24.97 -5.38 5.77
N LEU A 507 26.22 -5.22 6.23
CA LEU A 507 26.69 -4.01 6.92
C LEU A 507 26.88 -2.80 5.98
N ASN A 508 27.02 -3.01 4.67
CA ASN A 508 26.96 -1.92 3.69
C ASN A 508 25.54 -1.34 3.53
N VAL A 509 24.49 -2.02 4.00
CA VAL A 509 23.12 -1.51 4.00
C VAL A 509 22.87 -0.68 5.27
N PRO A 510 22.57 0.65 5.18
CA PRO A 510 22.45 1.53 6.36
C PRO A 510 21.37 1.12 7.38
N GLY A 511 20.39 0.32 6.95
CA GLY A 511 19.36 -0.28 7.79
C GLY A 511 18.67 -1.40 7.02
N PHE A 512 18.49 -2.54 7.67
CA PHE A 512 18.06 -3.81 7.08
C PHE A 512 17.23 -4.62 8.09
N ILE A 513 16.51 -5.64 7.58
CA ILE A 513 15.69 -6.56 8.39
C ILE A 513 16.11 -8.00 8.03
N ALA A 514 16.96 -8.63 8.84
CA ALA A 514 17.58 -9.92 8.50
C ALA A 514 17.12 -11.08 9.40
N GLY A 515 16.92 -12.26 8.82
CA GLY A 515 16.62 -13.51 9.54
C GLY A 515 17.81 -14.47 9.54
N VAL A 516 18.25 -14.91 10.72
CA VAL A 516 19.47 -15.72 10.89
C VAL A 516 19.24 -16.89 11.86
N THR A 517 19.86 -18.04 11.61
CA THR A 517 19.83 -19.22 12.51
C THR A 517 21.12 -19.39 13.34
N ASN A 518 22.18 -18.67 12.98
CA ASN A 518 23.50 -18.80 13.58
C ASN A 518 23.62 -17.93 14.86
N PRO A 519 24.00 -18.49 16.03
CA PRO A 519 24.03 -17.75 17.29
C PRO A 519 25.18 -16.74 17.39
N THR A 520 26.15 -16.77 16.46
CA THR A 520 27.29 -15.84 16.41
C THR A 520 26.84 -14.38 16.43
N PHE A 521 25.74 -14.05 15.75
CA PHE A 521 25.16 -12.71 15.69
C PHE A 521 24.87 -12.10 17.07
N GLU A 522 24.49 -12.88 18.09
CA GLU A 522 24.24 -12.34 19.44
C GLU A 522 25.52 -11.78 20.10
N ASN A 523 26.68 -12.36 19.77
CA ASN A 523 27.97 -11.97 20.38
C ASN A 523 28.56 -10.68 19.78
N HIS A 524 28.03 -10.22 18.64
CA HIS A 524 28.53 -9.06 17.89
C HIS A 524 27.49 -7.92 17.87
N PRO A 525 27.32 -7.18 18.98
CA PRO A 525 26.37 -6.05 19.06
C PRO A 525 26.71 -4.90 18.11
N GLU A 526 27.92 -4.85 17.54
CA GLU A 526 28.27 -3.94 16.46
C GLU A 526 27.52 -4.20 15.15
N TRP A 527 27.01 -5.42 14.91
CA TRP A 527 26.36 -5.79 13.64
C TRP A 527 24.89 -5.36 13.54
N TRP A 528 24.24 -5.09 14.67
CA TRP A 528 22.80 -4.79 14.74
C TRP A 528 22.50 -3.71 15.76
N ASP A 529 21.36 -3.06 15.60
CA ASP A 529 20.83 -2.07 16.55
C ASP A 529 19.75 -2.69 17.45
N ILE A 530 18.98 -3.65 16.90
CA ILE A 530 17.96 -4.43 17.60
C ILE A 530 18.12 -5.92 17.26
N LEU A 531 18.16 -6.77 18.28
CA LEU A 531 18.14 -8.23 18.15
C LEU A 531 16.81 -8.80 18.69
N CYS A 532 16.07 -9.47 17.83
CA CYS A 532 14.83 -10.18 18.08
C CYS A 532 15.10 -11.68 18.20
N ASP A 533 15.39 -12.13 19.41
CA ASP A 533 15.65 -13.53 19.77
C ASP A 533 14.32 -14.30 19.83
N LEU A 534 14.07 -15.11 18.79
CA LEU A 534 12.82 -15.84 18.62
C LEU A 534 12.65 -16.97 19.64
N PRO A 535 13.65 -17.85 19.92
CA PRO A 535 13.53 -18.91 20.92
C PRO A 535 13.25 -18.42 22.34
N SER A 536 13.82 -17.28 22.77
CA SER A 536 13.55 -16.75 24.11
C SER A 536 12.40 -15.75 24.16
N GLY A 537 11.87 -15.30 23.02
CA GLY A 537 10.83 -14.28 22.96
C GLY A 537 11.30 -12.93 23.51
N ARG A 538 12.57 -12.57 23.25
CA ARG A 538 13.20 -11.33 23.76
C ARG A 538 13.61 -10.40 22.63
N ILE A 539 13.44 -9.11 22.87
CA ILE A 539 14.02 -8.05 22.05
C ILE A 539 15.10 -7.37 22.89
N LYS A 540 16.27 -7.15 22.29
CA LYS A 540 17.47 -6.56 22.92
C LYS A 540 17.89 -5.36 22.08
N ILE A 541 18.17 -4.22 22.72
CA ILE A 541 18.76 -3.04 22.05
C ILE A 541 20.28 -3.12 22.21
N SER A 542 21.02 -2.85 21.14
CA SER A 542 22.48 -2.98 21.14
C SER A 542 23.15 -2.00 22.09
N SER A 543 24.23 -2.44 22.75
CA SER A 543 25.13 -1.58 23.52
C SER A 543 26.04 -0.70 22.63
N LYS A 544 25.96 -0.88 21.31
CA LYS A 544 26.68 -0.13 20.27
C LYS A 544 25.76 0.74 19.41
N ILE A 545 24.45 0.79 19.69
CA ILE A 545 23.51 1.60 18.92
C ILE A 545 23.93 3.08 18.91
N GLU A 546 23.95 3.67 17.72
CA GLU A 546 24.25 5.10 17.58
C GLU A 546 23.15 5.97 18.22
N PRO A 547 23.51 7.02 18.98
CA PRO A 547 22.54 7.91 19.61
C PRO A 547 21.71 8.67 18.56
N ALA A 548 20.46 8.94 18.88
CA ALA A 548 19.60 9.79 18.07
C ALA A 548 20.24 11.19 17.86
N PRO A 549 20.33 11.69 16.61
CA PRO A 549 20.83 13.04 16.35
C PRO A 549 19.82 14.08 16.86
N ILE A 550 20.32 15.25 17.28
CA ILE A 550 19.47 16.41 17.59
C ILE A 550 19.05 17.03 16.25
N THR A 551 17.75 17.00 15.95
CA THR A 551 17.19 17.53 14.71
C THR A 551 16.62 18.94 14.89
N GLU A 552 16.45 19.67 13.79
CA GLU A 552 15.83 20.99 13.82
C GLU A 552 14.39 20.95 14.34
N GLY A 553 13.60 19.94 13.95
CA GLY A 553 12.20 19.87 14.35
C GLY A 553 12.01 19.64 15.84
N LEU A 554 12.92 18.89 16.49
CA LEU A 554 12.97 18.79 17.94
C LEU A 554 13.23 20.16 18.58
N LEU A 555 14.22 20.91 18.08
CA LEU A 555 14.59 22.21 18.64
C LEU A 555 13.47 23.26 18.47
N TYR A 556 12.80 23.31 17.32
CA TYR A 556 11.65 24.19 17.11
C TYR A 556 10.46 23.79 17.98
N PHE A 557 10.12 22.50 18.08
CA PHE A 557 9.03 22.04 18.94
C PHE A 557 9.29 22.38 20.43
N GLN A 558 10.54 22.22 20.90
CA GLN A 558 10.94 22.59 22.26
C GLN A 558 10.81 24.11 22.53
N GLN A 559 11.10 24.95 21.54
CA GLN A 559 10.94 26.41 21.64
C GLN A 559 9.46 26.83 21.67
N GLN A 560 8.60 26.18 20.88
CA GLN A 560 7.15 26.41 20.88
C GLN A 560 6.45 25.87 22.13
N ASN A 561 6.91 24.74 22.67
CA ASN A 561 6.31 24.06 23.81
C ASN A 561 7.33 23.84 24.97
N PRO A 562 7.82 24.90 25.66
CA PRO A 562 8.87 24.76 26.69
C PRO A 562 8.48 23.84 27.86
N THR A 563 7.19 23.75 28.19
CA THR A 563 6.66 22.87 29.23
C THR A 563 6.70 21.38 28.87
N LEU A 564 6.81 21.06 27.57
CA LEU A 564 6.87 19.69 27.05
C LEU A 564 8.29 19.29 26.59
N ALA A 565 9.24 20.22 26.59
CA ALA A 565 10.54 20.06 25.96
C ALA A 565 11.37 18.87 26.48
N SER A 566 11.28 18.57 27.78
CA SER A 566 11.95 17.43 28.42
C SER A 566 11.39 16.07 27.95
N PHE A 567 10.07 15.99 27.71
CA PHE A 567 9.42 14.80 27.20
C PHE A 567 9.73 14.60 25.71
N ALA A 568 9.65 15.68 24.92
CA ALA A 568 9.97 15.68 23.50
C ALA A 568 11.41 15.20 23.17
N SER A 569 12.34 15.31 24.12
CA SER A 569 13.72 14.84 23.94
C SER A 569 13.88 13.31 23.94
N GLY A 570 12.88 12.54 24.37
CA GLY A 570 12.95 11.06 24.45
C GLY A 570 14.00 10.47 25.40
N THR A 571 14.66 11.31 26.22
CA THR A 571 15.75 10.94 27.14
C THR A 571 15.29 10.72 28.58
N ALA A 572 14.07 11.12 28.92
CA ALA A 572 13.49 10.93 30.25
C ALA A 572 12.68 9.63 30.32
N ASN A 573 12.79 8.87 31.41
CA ASN A 573 11.98 7.67 31.62
C ASN A 573 10.54 8.06 32.02
N ASN A 574 9.66 8.24 31.03
CA ASN A 574 8.25 8.59 31.26
C ASN A 574 7.39 7.33 31.50
N THR A 575 6.46 7.42 32.45
CA THR A 575 5.47 6.37 32.77
C THR A 575 4.05 6.70 32.31
N GLN A 576 3.84 7.87 31.70
CA GLN A 576 2.56 8.25 31.10
C GLN A 576 2.56 7.96 29.60
N ASP A 577 1.55 7.23 29.13
CA ASP A 577 1.36 6.89 27.72
C ASP A 577 0.89 8.13 26.93
N HIS A 578 1.83 8.90 26.38
CA HIS A 578 1.54 10.09 25.58
C HIS A 578 1.32 9.77 24.09
N THR A 579 1.84 8.65 23.60
CA THR A 579 1.65 8.18 22.22
C THR A 579 0.37 7.36 22.03
N GLY A 580 -0.20 6.84 23.11
CA GLY A 580 -1.31 5.89 23.10
C GLY A 580 -0.86 4.46 22.77
N ASP A 581 0.45 4.18 22.73
CA ASP A 581 1.00 2.88 22.35
C ASP A 581 0.68 1.78 23.40
N VAL A 582 0.58 2.14 24.69
CA VAL A 582 0.24 1.16 25.75
C VAL A 582 -1.26 0.82 25.68
N ALA A 583 -2.11 1.84 25.48
CA ALA A 583 -3.53 1.63 25.25
C ALA A 583 -3.79 0.78 23.99
N PHE A 584 -3.09 1.09 22.89
CA PHE A 584 -3.17 0.33 21.63
C PHE A 584 -2.71 -1.12 21.78
N MET A 585 -1.53 -1.37 22.35
CA MET A 585 -1.04 -2.75 22.54
C MET A 585 -1.94 -3.56 23.47
N THR A 586 -2.54 -2.93 24.49
CA THR A 586 -3.53 -3.58 25.37
C THR A 586 -4.76 -4.05 24.60
N ASP A 587 -5.26 -3.24 23.65
CA ASP A 587 -6.41 -3.60 22.81
C ASP A 587 -6.06 -4.64 21.73
N ILE A 588 -4.85 -4.60 21.15
CA ILE A 588 -4.32 -5.68 20.29
C ILE A 588 -4.29 -7.01 21.04
N LEU A 589 -3.66 -7.05 22.22
CA LEU A 589 -3.56 -8.26 23.04
C LEU A 589 -4.92 -8.77 23.49
N LYS A 590 -5.87 -7.87 23.81
CA LYS A 590 -7.27 -8.20 24.09
C LYS A 590 -7.97 -8.83 22.88
N SER A 591 -7.77 -8.30 21.66
CA SER A 591 -8.33 -8.89 20.43
C SER A 591 -7.77 -10.30 20.17
N ILE A 592 -6.47 -10.51 20.38
CA ILE A 592 -5.83 -11.83 20.27
C ILE A 592 -6.40 -12.80 21.32
N ALA A 593 -6.49 -12.39 22.60
CA ALA A 593 -7.05 -13.22 23.67
C ALA A 593 -8.53 -13.58 23.46
N THR A 594 -9.30 -12.70 22.79
CA THR A 594 -10.70 -12.95 22.38
C THR A 594 -10.83 -13.65 21.02
N ARG A 595 -9.71 -14.13 20.44
CA ARG A 595 -9.64 -14.92 19.20
C ARG A 595 -10.17 -14.21 17.95
N HIS A 596 -9.95 -12.90 17.84
CA HIS A 596 -10.14 -12.20 16.57
C HIS A 596 -9.13 -12.71 15.53
N GLY A 597 -9.54 -12.74 14.26
CA GLY A 597 -8.69 -13.18 13.17
C GLY A 597 -7.53 -12.24 12.85
N GLU A 598 -6.53 -12.77 12.14
CA GLU A 598 -5.35 -12.07 11.62
C GLU A 598 -5.72 -10.76 10.88
N ARG A 599 -6.83 -10.75 10.14
CA ARG A 599 -7.40 -9.57 9.46
C ARG A 599 -7.67 -8.39 10.41
N VAL A 600 -8.36 -8.64 11.52
CA VAL A 600 -8.70 -7.61 12.52
C VAL A 600 -7.42 -7.02 13.15
N ILE A 601 -6.40 -7.85 13.36
CA ILE A 601 -5.11 -7.41 13.88
C ILE A 601 -4.36 -6.55 12.84
N ARG A 602 -4.39 -6.94 11.56
CA ARG A 602 -3.84 -6.13 10.45
C ARG A 602 -4.58 -4.80 10.28
N ALA A 603 -5.91 -4.79 10.37
CA ALA A 603 -6.71 -3.56 10.32
C ALA A 603 -6.34 -2.59 11.47
N LYS A 604 -6.21 -3.09 12.70
CA LYS A 604 -5.78 -2.26 13.84
C LYS A 604 -4.35 -1.70 13.67
N TRP A 605 -3.42 -2.47 13.11
CA TRP A 605 -2.08 -1.97 12.81
C TRP A 605 -2.07 -0.96 11.66
N ARG A 606 -2.90 -1.18 10.63
CA ARG A 606 -3.16 -0.21 9.56
C ARG A 606 -3.67 1.12 10.13
N ASP A 607 -4.64 1.08 11.05
CA ASP A 607 -5.17 2.26 11.73
C ASP A 607 -4.09 2.98 12.57
N TRP A 608 -3.18 2.26 13.24
CA TRP A 608 -2.04 2.85 13.96
C TRP A 608 -1.04 3.55 13.01
N VAL A 609 -0.72 2.94 11.85
CA VAL A 609 0.16 3.56 10.84
C VAL A 609 -0.51 4.77 10.16
N LEU A 610 -1.81 4.70 9.86
CA LEU A 610 -2.60 5.82 9.34
C LEU A 610 -2.70 6.98 10.35
N LYS A 611 -2.83 6.66 11.65
CA LYS A 611 -2.72 7.65 12.74
C LYS A 611 -1.33 8.28 12.76
N PHE A 612 -0.27 7.48 12.78
CA PHE A 612 1.12 7.96 12.84
C PHE A 612 1.46 8.90 11.68
N THR A 613 1.12 8.53 10.45
CA THR A 613 1.35 9.37 9.25
C THR A 613 0.59 10.70 9.30
N ARG A 614 -0.69 10.69 9.71
CA ARG A 614 -1.50 11.92 9.87
C ARG A 614 -1.08 12.81 11.05
N ILE A 615 -0.48 12.25 12.10
CA ILE A 615 0.15 13.01 13.19
C ILE A 615 1.50 13.60 12.72
N SER A 616 2.26 12.86 11.94
CA SER A 616 3.53 13.33 11.34
C SER A 616 3.30 14.53 10.41
N ALA A 617 2.26 14.48 9.57
CA ALA A 617 1.87 15.61 8.71
C ALA A 617 1.58 16.87 9.53
N GLN A 618 0.80 16.73 10.61
CA GLN A 618 0.48 17.86 11.48
C GLN A 618 1.70 18.38 12.24
N PHE A 619 2.61 17.50 12.67
CA PHE A 619 3.89 17.90 13.27
C PHE A 619 4.68 18.78 12.30
N GLU A 620 4.84 18.34 11.05
CA GLU A 620 5.57 19.09 10.04
C GLU A 620 5.01 20.50 9.82
N GLU A 621 3.70 20.64 9.67
CA GLU A 621 3.05 21.95 9.55
C GLU A 621 3.31 22.84 10.77
N SER A 622 3.23 22.29 11.98
CA SER A 622 3.46 23.05 13.23
C SER A 622 4.89 23.56 13.39
N VAL A 623 5.87 22.86 12.79
CA VAL A 623 7.31 23.05 13.05
C VAL A 623 8.04 23.67 11.87
N TYR A 624 7.76 23.22 10.65
CA TYR A 624 8.37 23.68 9.40
C TYR A 624 7.44 24.60 8.58
N GLY A 625 6.17 24.75 9.00
CA GLY A 625 5.17 25.61 8.34
C GLY A 625 4.42 24.96 7.17
N ALA A 626 4.86 23.78 6.72
CA ALA A 626 4.21 22.96 5.69
C ALA A 626 4.59 21.49 5.88
N SER A 627 3.81 20.57 5.29
CA SER A 627 4.08 19.13 5.29
C SER A 627 4.26 18.59 3.88
N ALA A 628 5.20 17.66 3.69
CA ALA A 628 5.31 16.88 2.46
C ALA A 628 4.28 15.74 2.39
N LEU A 629 3.62 15.43 3.52
CA LEU A 629 2.64 14.36 3.68
C LEU A 629 1.19 14.83 3.45
N TYR A 630 0.98 16.11 3.14
CA TYR A 630 -0.33 16.67 2.81
C TYR A 630 -0.30 17.46 1.49
N ILE A 631 -1.05 16.96 0.51
CA ILE A 631 -1.21 17.61 -0.80
C ILE A 631 -2.50 18.45 -0.77
N GLY A 632 -2.42 19.57 -0.05
CA GLY A 632 -3.44 20.63 -0.07
C GLY A 632 -3.45 21.37 -1.41
N GLY A 633 -4.63 21.79 -1.85
CA GLY A 633 -4.84 22.57 -3.07
C GLY A 633 -5.67 23.82 -2.79
N GLU A 634 -5.62 24.79 -3.71
CA GLU A 634 -6.06 26.19 -3.53
C GLU A 634 -7.59 26.38 -3.32
N ASP A 635 -8.37 25.30 -3.29
CA ASP A 635 -9.84 25.27 -3.21
C ASP A 635 -10.43 25.48 -1.80
N GLU A 636 -9.63 25.77 -0.77
CA GLU A 636 -10.15 25.97 0.61
C GLU A 636 -11.30 27.00 0.68
N GLY A 637 -11.27 28.03 -0.18
CA GLY A 637 -12.31 29.06 -0.29
C GLY A 637 -13.68 28.58 -0.80
N MET A 638 -13.78 27.34 -1.31
CA MET A 638 -15.03 26.71 -1.79
C MET A 638 -15.70 25.78 -0.76
N ILE A 639 -15.07 25.57 0.40
CA ILE A 639 -15.52 24.67 1.46
C ILE A 639 -16.22 25.46 2.57
N LEU A 640 -17.24 24.88 3.22
CA LEU A 640 -17.91 25.52 4.35
C LEU A 640 -16.97 25.58 5.58
N PRO A 641 -16.88 26.69 6.34
CA PRO A 641 -15.91 26.82 7.44
C PRO A 641 -16.02 25.79 8.57
N GLY A 642 -17.20 25.18 8.78
CA GLY A 642 -17.33 24.06 9.72
C GLY A 642 -16.72 22.75 9.20
N ALA A 643 -16.54 22.61 7.89
CA ALA A 643 -16.08 21.41 7.18
C ALA A 643 -14.64 21.48 6.64
N SER A 644 -13.99 22.64 6.65
CA SER A 644 -12.57 22.81 6.32
C SER A 644 -11.64 22.17 7.35
N GLY A 645 -10.40 21.91 6.95
CA GLY A 645 -9.34 21.28 7.76
C GLY A 645 -9.00 19.86 7.31
N HIS A 646 -7.81 19.39 7.69
CA HIS A 646 -7.21 18.13 7.25
C HIS A 646 -6.35 17.50 8.37
N GLY A 647 -5.83 16.29 8.12
CA GLY A 647 -4.91 15.62 9.04
C GLY A 647 -5.62 14.99 10.24
N TYR A 648 -4.87 14.60 11.28
CA TYR A 648 -5.42 13.93 12.46
C TYR A 648 -6.24 14.89 13.34
N VAL A 649 -7.14 14.32 14.15
CA VAL A 649 -8.13 15.06 14.94
C VAL A 649 -8.00 14.70 16.41
N TRP A 650 -7.82 15.73 17.25
CA TRP A 650 -7.78 15.60 18.71
C TRP A 650 -9.07 16.12 19.36
N SER A 651 -9.30 15.72 20.61
CA SER A 651 -10.36 16.27 21.47
C SER A 651 -10.16 17.75 21.79
N ASP A 652 -8.89 18.14 21.96
CA ASP A 652 -8.43 19.47 22.35
C ASP A 652 -6.93 19.64 22.04
N ASP A 653 -6.45 20.89 22.04
CA ASP A 653 -5.04 21.21 21.73
C ASP A 653 -4.04 20.75 22.81
N ALA A 654 -4.49 20.49 24.04
CA ALA A 654 -3.62 19.98 25.10
C ALA A 654 -3.34 18.48 24.93
N ALA A 655 -4.29 17.72 24.39
CA ALA A 655 -4.05 16.36 23.90
C ALA A 655 -3.12 16.37 22.69
N LYS A 656 -3.38 17.25 21.70
CA LYS A 656 -2.53 17.45 20.50
C LYS A 656 -1.06 17.67 20.86
N ASN A 657 -0.76 18.67 21.69
CA ASN A 657 0.62 19.03 22.00
C ASN A 657 1.34 17.94 22.81
N LYS A 658 0.63 17.21 23.69
CA LYS A 658 1.21 16.06 24.42
C LYS A 658 1.54 14.88 23.51
N GLU A 659 0.64 14.55 22.58
CA GLU A 659 0.84 13.43 21.66
C GLU A 659 1.90 13.74 20.60
N LEU A 660 1.96 14.98 20.11
CA LEU A 660 3.09 15.47 19.30
C LEU A 660 4.40 15.34 20.10
N ALA A 661 4.44 15.82 21.35
CA ALA A 661 5.63 15.71 22.22
C ALA A 661 6.08 14.25 22.41
N GLY A 662 5.16 13.30 22.57
CA GLY A 662 5.49 11.87 22.68
C GLY A 662 6.00 11.23 21.39
N ASN A 663 5.75 11.84 20.22
CA ASN A 663 6.12 11.28 18.92
C ASN A 663 7.29 12.02 18.22
N VAL A 664 7.75 13.18 18.67
CA VAL A 664 8.77 14.02 17.98
C VAL A 664 9.96 13.19 17.46
N THR A 665 10.58 12.39 18.32
CA THR A 665 11.77 11.59 17.99
C THR A 665 11.49 10.42 17.06
N ARG A 666 10.28 9.85 17.11
CA ARG A 666 9.79 8.83 16.16
C ARG A 666 9.56 9.44 14.78
N ILE A 667 8.92 10.61 14.73
CA ILE A 667 8.60 11.35 13.50
C ILE A 667 9.90 11.79 12.82
N GLU A 668 10.75 12.55 13.51
CA GLU A 668 12.01 13.07 12.96
C GLU A 668 13.00 11.95 12.57
N GLY A 669 12.97 10.83 13.31
CA GLY A 669 13.71 9.62 12.95
C GLY A 669 13.19 8.94 11.67
N TRP A 670 11.87 8.97 11.40
CA TRP A 670 11.25 8.40 10.20
C TRP A 670 11.38 9.32 8.97
N ARG A 671 11.28 10.64 9.15
CA ARG A 671 11.34 11.66 8.08
C ARG A 671 12.62 11.66 7.24
N ASN A 672 13.67 10.99 7.70
CA ASN A 672 14.94 10.86 7.00
C ASN A 672 15.13 9.48 6.32
N THR A 673 14.11 8.63 6.31
CA THR A 673 14.19 7.24 5.84
C THR A 673 13.61 7.04 4.44
N ARG A 674 14.05 5.97 3.77
CA ARG A 674 13.51 5.52 2.46
C ARG A 674 11.99 5.37 2.47
N SER A 675 11.42 4.92 3.60
CA SER A 675 9.98 4.70 3.75
C SER A 675 9.16 6.00 3.72
N TYR A 676 9.68 7.07 4.32
CA TYR A 676 9.07 8.40 4.25
C TYR A 676 9.09 8.97 2.82
N TYR A 677 10.23 8.91 2.14
CA TYR A 677 10.34 9.37 0.75
C TYR A 677 9.47 8.55 -0.21
N SER A 678 9.40 7.23 -0.03
CA SER A 678 8.49 6.35 -0.77
C SER A 678 7.03 6.74 -0.56
N TYR A 679 6.63 7.02 0.69
CA TYR A 679 5.26 7.40 1.03
C TYR A 679 4.86 8.77 0.47
N ILE A 680 5.79 9.73 0.34
CA ILE A 680 5.55 10.99 -0.38
C ILE A 680 5.24 10.72 -1.87
N GLN A 681 5.98 9.80 -2.51
CA GLN A 681 5.72 9.42 -3.90
C GLN A 681 4.35 8.74 -4.03
N ASP A 682 3.96 7.89 -3.08
CA ASP A 682 2.67 7.21 -3.05
C ASP A 682 1.51 8.20 -2.89
N LEU A 683 1.64 9.15 -1.96
CA LEU A 683 0.68 10.23 -1.79
C LEU A 683 0.51 11.04 -3.08
N ALA A 684 1.60 11.38 -3.76
CA ALA A 684 1.56 12.08 -5.04
C ALA A 684 0.86 11.26 -6.14
N GLN A 685 1.15 9.96 -6.25
CA GLN A 685 0.53 9.05 -7.21
C GLN A 685 -0.97 8.88 -6.93
N VAL A 686 -1.35 8.51 -5.70
CA VAL A 686 -2.73 8.36 -5.26
C VAL A 686 -3.52 9.67 -5.44
N TYR A 687 -2.92 10.83 -5.20
CA TYR A 687 -3.58 12.12 -5.44
C TYR A 687 -3.95 12.38 -6.92
N THR A 688 -3.26 11.75 -7.88
CA THR A 688 -3.65 11.87 -9.29
C THR A 688 -4.99 11.22 -9.59
N VAL A 689 -5.28 10.05 -8.97
CA VAL A 689 -6.49 9.24 -9.18
C VAL A 689 -7.57 9.41 -8.10
N ARG A 690 -7.23 10.01 -6.95
CA ARG A 690 -8.15 10.25 -5.82
C ARG A 690 -9.44 10.97 -6.28
N PRO A 691 -10.64 10.41 -6.01
CA PRO A 691 -11.91 10.98 -6.50
C PRO A 691 -12.18 12.41 -5.98
N LEU A 692 -11.94 12.65 -4.68
CA LEU A 692 -12.14 13.95 -4.04
C LEU A 692 -10.80 14.58 -3.68
N LYS A 693 -10.42 15.60 -4.45
CA LYS A 693 -9.25 16.45 -4.23
C LYS A 693 -9.66 17.67 -3.39
N GLY A 694 -8.72 18.23 -2.61
CA GLY A 694 -9.00 19.31 -1.65
C GLY A 694 -9.85 18.92 -0.42
N LEU A 695 -10.59 17.81 -0.45
CA LEU A 695 -11.49 17.39 0.64
C LEU A 695 -10.91 16.24 1.48
N ASP A 696 -10.65 16.48 2.77
CA ASP A 696 -10.24 15.43 3.72
C ASP A 696 -11.47 14.82 4.44
N LEU A 697 -12.07 13.82 3.78
CA LEU A 697 -13.17 13.04 4.38
C LEU A 697 -12.78 12.38 5.71
N ALA A 698 -11.52 11.97 5.89
CA ALA A 698 -11.07 11.33 7.12
C ALA A 698 -11.10 12.32 8.29
N HIS A 699 -10.58 13.53 8.08
CA HIS A 699 -10.68 14.63 9.05
C HIS A 699 -12.14 14.99 9.37
N MET A 700 -13.00 15.12 8.36
CA MET A 700 -14.43 15.41 8.54
C MET A 700 -15.16 14.35 9.38
N HIS A 701 -14.94 13.06 9.09
CA HIS A 701 -15.52 11.96 9.85
C HIS A 701 -14.96 11.86 11.27
N ASP A 702 -13.64 11.97 11.43
CA ASP A 702 -12.98 11.97 12.73
C ASP A 702 -13.46 13.11 13.63
N ARG A 703 -13.80 14.28 13.07
CA ARG A 703 -14.41 15.40 13.82
C ARG A 703 -15.84 15.09 14.29
N LEU A 704 -16.64 14.38 13.51
CA LEU A 704 -17.96 13.86 13.97
C LEU A 704 -17.80 12.82 15.09
N ARG A 705 -16.74 12.01 15.07
CA ARG A 705 -16.45 10.98 16.08
C ARG A 705 -15.88 11.53 17.39
N MET A 706 -14.94 12.47 17.32
CA MET A 706 -14.03 12.80 18.43
C MET A 706 -14.16 14.22 18.98
N GLN A 707 -14.89 15.13 18.31
CA GLN A 707 -15.07 16.52 18.77
C GLN A 707 -16.52 16.84 19.16
N ARG A 708 -16.68 17.76 20.13
CA ARG A 708 -17.98 18.32 20.50
C ARG A 708 -18.32 19.51 19.61
N LEU A 709 -18.79 19.22 18.40
CA LEU A 709 -19.15 20.22 17.40
C LEU A 709 -20.41 21.00 17.77
N SER A 710 -20.46 22.27 17.37
CA SER A 710 -21.70 23.06 17.39
C SER A 710 -22.70 22.60 16.30
N PRO A 711 -24.00 22.92 16.41
CA PRO A 711 -24.99 22.62 15.38
C PRO A 711 -24.63 23.19 13.99
N THR A 712 -23.95 24.34 13.93
CA THR A 712 -23.47 24.94 12.69
C THR A 712 -22.30 24.14 12.09
N GLN A 713 -21.29 23.79 12.89
CA GLN A 713 -20.14 23.01 12.40
C GLN A 713 -20.54 21.61 11.93
N SER A 714 -21.44 20.95 12.66
CA SER A 714 -21.98 19.65 12.23
C SER A 714 -22.84 19.77 10.96
N LYS A 715 -23.67 20.82 10.84
CA LYS A 715 -24.41 21.12 9.60
C LYS A 715 -23.47 21.24 8.40
N ASP A 716 -22.43 22.06 8.52
CA ASP A 716 -21.48 22.29 7.43
C ASP A 716 -20.82 20.98 6.96
N ILE A 717 -20.45 20.10 7.89
CA ILE A 717 -19.91 18.76 7.56
C ILE A 717 -20.95 17.93 6.80
N TYR A 718 -22.15 17.72 7.35
CA TYR A 718 -23.17 16.86 6.70
C TYR A 718 -23.61 17.37 5.32
N LEU A 719 -23.75 18.69 5.16
CA LEU A 719 -24.05 19.30 3.87
C LEU A 719 -22.90 19.13 2.87
N THR A 720 -21.65 19.29 3.31
CA THR A 720 -20.46 19.09 2.47
C THR A 720 -20.34 17.63 2.01
N LEU A 721 -20.55 16.65 2.89
CA LEU A 721 -20.57 15.23 2.54
C LEU A 721 -21.66 14.92 1.49
N SER A 722 -22.89 15.36 1.73
CA SER A 722 -24.01 15.11 0.79
C SER A 722 -23.88 15.89 -0.53
N LYS A 723 -23.17 17.02 -0.54
CA LYS A 723 -22.85 17.82 -1.74
C LYS A 723 -21.82 17.15 -2.64
N TYR A 724 -20.81 16.48 -2.09
CA TYR A 724 -19.66 15.99 -2.86
C TYR A 724 -19.58 14.46 -3.05
N ILE A 725 -20.42 13.65 -2.40
CA ILE A 725 -20.36 12.19 -2.49
C ILE A 725 -21.56 11.64 -3.27
N HIS A 726 -21.34 11.25 -4.53
CA HIS A 726 -22.35 10.68 -5.44
C HIS A 726 -21.84 9.48 -6.25
N SER A 727 -20.58 9.48 -6.68
CA SER A 727 -20.04 8.42 -7.53
C SER A 727 -19.65 7.17 -6.75
N TYR A 728 -19.47 6.05 -7.47
CA TYR A 728 -19.02 4.78 -6.92
C TYR A 728 -17.68 4.93 -6.15
N ASP A 729 -16.68 5.55 -6.79
CA ASP A 729 -15.35 5.72 -6.18
C ASP A 729 -15.40 6.67 -4.96
N GLU A 730 -16.27 7.68 -4.96
CA GLU A 730 -16.53 8.57 -3.81
C GLU A 730 -17.16 7.83 -2.62
N ILE A 731 -18.10 6.91 -2.89
CA ILE A 731 -18.72 6.08 -1.85
C ILE A 731 -17.70 5.07 -1.32
N CYS A 732 -16.93 4.41 -2.19
CA CYS A 732 -15.81 3.57 -1.77
C CYS A 732 -14.80 4.32 -0.88
N LEU A 733 -14.50 5.59 -1.17
CA LEU A 733 -13.65 6.44 -0.32
C LEU A 733 -14.29 6.74 1.04
N LEU A 734 -15.61 7.02 1.08
CA LEU A 734 -16.35 7.23 2.33
C LEU A 734 -16.37 5.98 3.21
N LEU A 735 -16.57 4.79 2.63
CA LEU A 735 -16.60 3.52 3.35
C LEU A 735 -15.21 3.17 3.95
N ASN A 736 -14.12 3.50 3.23
CA ASN A 736 -12.74 3.37 3.75
C ASN A 736 -12.48 4.27 4.95
N VAL A 737 -13.10 5.46 5.00
CA VAL A 737 -13.01 6.42 6.10
C VAL A 737 -13.87 6.03 7.31
N ALA A 738 -14.96 5.29 7.08
CA ALA A 738 -15.90 4.82 8.09
C ALA A 738 -15.96 3.28 8.16
N PRO A 739 -14.85 2.59 8.51
CA PRO A 739 -14.85 1.13 8.65
C PRO A 739 -15.69 0.68 9.85
N GLU A 740 -16.12 -0.58 9.85
CA GLU A 740 -16.96 -1.16 10.90
C GLU A 740 -16.29 -1.11 12.29
N SER A 741 -14.95 -1.19 12.34
CA SER A 741 -14.13 -0.98 13.56
C SER A 741 -14.35 0.39 14.21
N HIS A 742 -14.67 1.42 13.42
CA HIS A 742 -14.97 2.79 13.87
C HIS A 742 -16.49 3.05 13.99
N ALA A 743 -17.28 1.99 14.21
CA ALA A 743 -18.75 1.98 14.24
C ALA A 743 -19.43 2.26 12.89
N GLY A 744 -18.70 2.13 11.77
CA GLY A 744 -19.26 2.24 10.42
C GLY A 744 -19.96 3.57 10.17
N LEU A 745 -21.16 3.51 9.58
CA LEU A 745 -21.96 4.70 9.24
C LEU A 745 -22.60 5.41 10.46
N PHE A 746 -22.41 4.95 11.71
CA PHE A 746 -23.09 5.50 12.89
C PHE A 746 -22.95 7.03 13.00
N TYR A 747 -21.72 7.54 12.96
CA TYR A 747 -21.47 8.99 13.07
C TYR A 747 -22.01 9.80 11.89
N LEU A 748 -22.27 9.17 10.74
CA LEU A 748 -22.93 9.77 9.59
C LEU A 748 -24.47 9.77 9.77
N ALA A 749 -25.02 8.66 10.27
CA ALA A 749 -26.45 8.51 10.54
C ALA A 749 -26.96 9.38 11.70
N LEU A 750 -26.09 9.85 12.59
CA LEU A 750 -26.44 10.90 13.58
C LEU A 750 -26.99 12.18 12.93
N GLY A 751 -26.66 12.47 11.66
CA GLY A 751 -27.25 13.57 10.90
C GLY A 751 -28.78 13.48 10.71
N LEU A 752 -29.35 12.27 10.76
CA LEU A 752 -30.81 12.05 10.75
C LEU A 752 -31.51 12.62 12.00
N PHE A 753 -30.76 12.90 13.07
CA PHE A 753 -31.26 13.47 14.32
C PHE A 753 -30.86 14.94 14.51
N HIS A 754 -30.25 15.57 13.50
CA HIS A 754 -29.83 16.97 13.56
C HIS A 754 -31.03 17.91 13.73
N GLN A 755 -30.80 19.05 14.37
CA GLN A 755 -31.86 20.05 14.65
C GLN A 755 -32.37 20.69 13.35
N ASP A 756 -31.46 21.01 12.43
CA ASP A 756 -31.80 21.54 11.11
C ASP A 756 -32.46 20.47 10.25
N ARG A 757 -33.58 20.83 9.62
CA ARG A 757 -34.34 19.94 8.73
C ARG A 757 -33.56 19.62 7.46
N ASP A 758 -32.83 20.58 6.89
CA ASP A 758 -32.09 20.39 5.63
C ASP A 758 -30.97 19.34 5.81
N VAL A 759 -30.30 19.37 6.97
CA VAL A 759 -29.30 18.35 7.33
C VAL A 759 -29.92 16.95 7.38
N ARG A 760 -31.08 16.78 8.04
CA ARG A 760 -31.77 15.47 8.10
C ARG A 760 -32.12 14.94 6.70
N LEU A 761 -32.59 15.82 5.81
CA LEU A 761 -32.88 15.48 4.41
C LEU A 761 -31.61 15.07 3.67
N LYS A 762 -30.54 15.86 3.75
CA LYS A 762 -29.28 15.62 3.05
C LYS A 762 -28.50 14.41 3.57
N THR A 763 -28.62 14.09 4.86
CA THR A 763 -28.13 12.81 5.41
C THR A 763 -28.95 11.64 4.88
N SER A 764 -30.28 11.76 4.78
CA SER A 764 -31.13 10.71 4.20
C SER A 764 -30.80 10.48 2.72
N GLU A 765 -30.58 11.52 1.92
CA GLU A 765 -30.15 11.40 0.51
C GLU A 765 -28.81 10.68 0.38
N LEU A 766 -27.81 11.04 1.19
CA LEU A 766 -26.49 10.39 1.18
C LEU A 766 -26.60 8.92 1.58
N LEU A 767 -27.38 8.60 2.62
CA LEU A 767 -27.60 7.22 3.06
C LEU A 767 -28.39 6.39 2.04
N THR A 768 -29.28 6.99 1.23
CA THR A 768 -29.91 6.31 0.09
C THR A 768 -28.85 5.85 -0.92
N ARG A 769 -27.95 6.75 -1.36
CA ARG A 769 -26.85 6.41 -2.31
C ARG A 769 -25.96 5.30 -1.75
N VAL A 770 -25.62 5.36 -0.46
CA VAL A 770 -24.82 4.32 0.21
C VAL A 770 -25.58 2.99 0.32
N ALA A 771 -26.90 3.00 0.50
CA ALA A 771 -27.72 1.79 0.52
C ALA A 771 -27.93 1.16 -0.87
N GLU A 772 -27.76 1.93 -1.94
CA GLU A 772 -27.84 1.49 -3.34
C GLU A 772 -26.49 0.94 -3.84
N HIS A 773 -25.37 1.51 -3.37
CA HIS A 773 -24.01 1.07 -3.69
C HIS A 773 -23.69 -0.35 -3.20
N GLU A 774 -23.13 -1.22 -4.05
CA GLU A 774 -22.94 -2.66 -3.76
C GLU A 774 -22.19 -2.93 -2.44
N ALA A 775 -20.99 -2.36 -2.27
CA ALA A 775 -20.29 -2.46 -0.99
C ALA A 775 -21.01 -1.71 0.15
N GLY A 776 -21.71 -0.62 -0.17
CA GLY A 776 -22.37 0.24 0.81
C GLY A 776 -23.61 -0.41 1.45
N GLN A 777 -24.27 -1.33 0.72
CA GLN A 777 -25.34 -2.18 1.26
C GLN A 777 -24.91 -2.94 2.52
N HIS A 778 -23.63 -3.31 2.68
CA HIS A 778 -23.13 -4.04 3.85
C HIS A 778 -23.02 -3.12 5.07
N TRP A 779 -22.41 -1.96 4.91
CA TRP A 779 -22.38 -0.90 5.93
C TRP A 779 -23.80 -0.41 6.31
N TRP A 780 -24.70 -0.32 5.33
CA TRP A 780 -26.12 -0.04 5.54
C TRP A 780 -26.82 -1.15 6.34
N LYS A 781 -26.53 -2.44 6.07
CA LYS A 781 -27.00 -3.57 6.90
C LYS A 781 -26.50 -3.45 8.35
N GLY A 782 -25.30 -2.92 8.58
CA GLY A 782 -24.73 -2.65 9.91
C GLY A 782 -25.44 -1.58 10.78
N LEU A 783 -26.14 -0.60 10.18
CA LEU A 783 -26.85 0.44 10.95
C LEU A 783 -27.94 -0.12 11.87
N SER A 784 -28.17 0.52 13.02
CA SER A 784 -29.16 0.07 13.99
C SER A 784 -30.60 0.22 13.48
N ARG A 785 -31.53 -0.52 14.11
CA ARG A 785 -32.97 -0.37 13.85
C ARG A 785 -33.49 1.05 14.16
N PHE A 786 -32.86 1.77 15.09
CA PHE A 786 -33.27 3.12 15.46
C PHE A 786 -32.95 4.14 14.35
N GLU A 787 -31.75 4.07 13.77
CA GLU A 787 -31.35 4.91 12.64
C GLU A 787 -32.17 4.61 11.38
N LYS A 788 -32.41 3.32 11.10
CA LYS A 788 -33.25 2.88 9.98
C LYS A 788 -34.69 3.40 10.09
N LEU A 789 -35.29 3.37 11.28
CA LEU A 789 -36.62 3.93 11.52
C LEU A 789 -36.66 5.47 11.39
N ALA A 790 -35.58 6.17 11.75
CA ALA A 790 -35.48 7.61 11.53
C ALA A 790 -35.36 7.96 10.04
N TYR A 791 -34.55 7.21 9.29
CA TYR A 791 -34.45 7.30 7.83
C TYR A 791 -35.80 7.02 7.14
N GLU A 792 -36.47 5.92 7.48
CA GLU A 792 -37.81 5.58 6.95
C GLU A 792 -38.81 6.71 7.21
N ARG A 793 -38.78 7.30 8.40
CA ARG A 793 -39.65 8.42 8.76
C ARG A 793 -39.36 9.65 7.88
N ILE A 794 -38.10 10.05 7.76
CA ILE A 794 -37.69 11.22 6.97
C ILE A 794 -38.08 11.01 5.50
N ARG A 795 -37.87 9.81 4.94
CA ARG A 795 -38.31 9.47 3.58
C ARG A 795 -39.83 9.57 3.41
N ARG A 796 -40.63 9.04 4.34
CA ARG A 796 -42.10 9.16 4.28
C ARG A 796 -42.57 10.62 4.39
N GLU A 797 -41.89 11.45 5.20
CA GLU A 797 -42.17 12.89 5.27
C GLU A 797 -41.87 13.58 3.92
N VAL A 798 -40.78 13.22 3.23
CA VAL A 798 -40.44 13.73 1.88
C VAL A 798 -41.40 13.24 0.80
N GLU A 799 -41.70 11.94 0.77
CA GLU A 799 -42.57 11.31 -0.22
C GLU A 799 -44.01 11.85 -0.11
N ALA A 800 -44.50 12.09 1.11
CA ALA A 800 -45.78 12.76 1.36
C ALA A 800 -45.78 14.23 0.89
N GLU A 801 -44.71 15.00 1.14
CA GLU A 801 -44.60 16.38 0.66
C GLU A 801 -44.46 16.48 -0.86
N MET A 802 -43.73 15.56 -1.50
CA MET A 802 -43.60 15.49 -2.96
C MET A 802 -44.96 15.18 -3.60
N LYS A 803 -45.70 14.21 -3.05
CA LYS A 803 -47.08 13.92 -3.47
C LYS A 803 -47.99 15.14 -3.28
N ALA A 804 -47.94 15.81 -2.13
CA ALA A 804 -48.73 17.00 -1.85
C ALA A 804 -48.34 18.24 -2.69
N LYS A 805 -47.15 18.25 -3.32
CA LYS A 805 -46.78 19.23 -4.35
C LYS A 805 -47.37 18.87 -5.71
N LEU A 806 -47.20 17.62 -6.17
CA LEU A 806 -47.77 17.13 -7.43
C LEU A 806 -49.30 17.29 -7.48
N GLU A 807 -49.98 17.01 -6.36
CA GLU A 807 -51.43 17.24 -6.19
C GLU A 807 -51.83 18.72 -6.25
N LYS A 808 -50.94 19.66 -5.86
CA LYS A 808 -51.14 21.12 -5.99
C LYS A 808 -50.78 21.67 -7.37
N GLU A 809 -49.84 21.03 -8.05
CA GLU A 809 -49.37 21.40 -9.40
C GLU A 809 -50.26 20.81 -10.51
N GLY A 810 -51.32 20.07 -10.15
CA GLY A 810 -52.37 19.59 -11.06
C GLY A 810 -52.03 18.31 -11.82
N LEU A 811 -50.84 17.75 -11.61
CA LEU A 811 -50.37 16.52 -12.26
C LEU A 811 -50.97 15.26 -11.59
N SER A 812 -52.28 15.07 -11.78
CA SER A 812 -52.96 13.85 -11.36
C SER A 812 -52.49 12.63 -12.18
N PRO A 813 -52.19 11.47 -11.55
CA PRO A 813 -51.88 10.23 -12.25
C PRO A 813 -53.17 9.60 -12.81
N SER A 814 -53.65 10.15 -13.91
CA SER A 814 -54.97 9.87 -14.48
C SER A 814 -54.91 8.94 -15.71
N LEU A 815 -54.30 7.75 -15.58
CA LEU A 815 -54.46 6.68 -16.57
C LEU A 815 -54.15 5.22 -16.11
N GLU A 816 -54.41 4.85 -14.85
CA GLU A 816 -54.57 3.42 -14.48
C GLU A 816 -56.03 2.98 -14.52
N ARG A 817 -56.58 2.86 -15.74
CA ARG A 817 -57.69 1.95 -16.13
C ARG A 817 -58.10 2.21 -17.58
N ILE A 818 -57.60 1.37 -18.50
CA ILE A 818 -58.35 0.81 -19.64
C ILE A 818 -57.55 -0.40 -20.18
N ILE A 819 -58.08 -1.60 -19.87
CA ILE A 819 -58.04 -2.86 -20.64
C ILE A 819 -56.67 -3.53 -20.95
N SER A 820 -56.71 -4.87 -20.86
CA SER A 820 -55.68 -5.90 -21.18
C SER A 820 -54.35 -5.80 -20.44
#